data_AF-A0A651HV41-F1
#
_entry.id   AF-A0A651HV41-F1
#
_cell.length_a   1.000
_cell.length_b   1.000
_cell.length_c   1.000
_cell.angle_alpha   90.00
_cell.angle_beta   90.00
_cell.angle_gamma   90.00
#
_symmetry.space_group_name_H-M   'P 1'
#
loop_
_entity.id
_entity.type
_entity.pdbx_description
1 polymer ?
#
loop_
_entity_poly.entity_id
_entity_poly.type
_entity_poly.pdbx_seq_one_letter_code
_entity_poly.pdbx_strand_id
1 'polypeptide(L)'
;MPDTFPIRGGGRRPHGIRWLPHGAGLLVALAFLAPGTAAAQSPSVPDSLSHDSTPLHVVRDAPAGDPLEALVRELLEGHPRMEAARQRTAAARAGIEPAGTLPDPQVGVGLMSLPLPDLDVSMEGMTMLSLEVMQELPPRGLRSARERAAGARAEAAEGYEAVLAWDLRVRMAEAWFELLLVSEALEVHFRTRSSLEAFARSAEAAYTEGIAPQADLLRAQTELASIEEHLAELRQRRAVALAEVNTLLGREVRDPVEVAFPDRLRTLVDGDPGAGMLTTRLVDAELGAGFPSLAELEALALVHRPELALLDREVEAARHELDAARIERRPGVALTGAYGMRSSRPDVLSVGVSMPLPVFRGRKQDQWVAAASAEARASELDAADLRRTIRREVAEAHADLVEAREQLVLLQEGVIPQARAAVESAAAAYRTGDGSFTGLMEAQTILFRTEIQHAHMSAGLGRKLARLEREVRAPGEVRWDETRLSTVSLRFGGWAERLHVDFTGRFVEAGSPLMEVYSPELVSAQEDLLAARSLARELSGSRVPGSVNRSDAVLRAARDRLRRWQVDSADIQAVEETGEVLETVTLRSPHSGFVVEKAVQVGERFESGATLYRLADLSVVWVEAEVFERDLRFVRLGDAVRLDVAAHPDRSFQGTVSYLYPQVDPERRTARIRVEVPNPDLALRPGMFVTARTTVTLADETVTVPRDAVLHVGNRSLVFVAHGDDGYMIHEVEVGMEAGGRTEILSGVRAGNQVVARAGFILDAESRLMDAMAGMPGMHGDHGDHGDHGDHGDHGDHGDHDDHEDHDDHGAHDDHGGHHHD
;
A
#
# COMPACT_ATOMS: atom_id res chain seq x y z
N MET A 1 -65.74 -33.87 4.78
CA MET A 1 -67.12 -33.52 5.15
C MET A 1 -67.09 -32.26 6.02
N PRO A 2 -68.18 -31.47 6.05
CA PRO A 2 -68.17 -30.08 6.50
C PRO A 2 -68.84 -29.89 7.88
N ASP A 3 -68.83 -28.64 8.37
CA ASP A 3 -69.94 -27.98 9.11
C ASP A 3 -69.51 -26.55 9.53
N THR A 4 -70.32 -25.47 9.51
CA THR A 4 -71.50 -25.13 8.68
C THR A 4 -71.65 -23.59 8.65
N PHE A 5 -72.21 -23.02 7.56
CA PHE A 5 -72.78 -21.65 7.50
C PHE A 5 -74.09 -21.56 8.37
N PRO A 6 -74.81 -20.42 8.62
CA PRO A 6 -75.15 -19.39 7.59
C PRO A 6 -75.66 -17.94 7.98
N ILE A 7 -75.57 -16.96 7.03
CA ILE A 7 -76.36 -15.68 6.82
C ILE A 7 -76.52 -14.63 7.98
N ARG A 8 -76.92 -13.34 7.86
CA ARG A 8 -77.41 -12.37 6.81
C ARG A 8 -77.22 -10.91 7.32
N GLY A 9 -77.20 -9.81 6.55
CA GLY A 9 -77.07 -9.62 5.09
C GLY A 9 -77.79 -8.37 4.47
N GLY A 10 -77.30 -7.13 4.69
CA GLY A 10 -77.76 -5.87 4.04
C GLY A 10 -77.18 -4.59 4.72
N GLY A 11 -76.96 -3.43 4.08
CA GLY A 11 -77.01 -3.08 2.66
C GLY A 11 -77.33 -1.59 2.41
N ARG A 12 -76.41 -0.79 1.82
CA ARG A 12 -76.70 0.42 0.99
C ARG A 12 -75.43 1.06 0.38
N ARG A 13 -75.51 1.38 -0.92
CA ARG A 13 -74.74 2.41 -1.68
C ARG A 13 -75.64 3.69 -1.78
N PRO A 14 -75.32 4.83 -2.47
CA PRO A 14 -74.25 5.11 -3.45
C PRO A 14 -73.60 6.54 -3.40
N HIS A 15 -72.86 6.88 -4.47
CA HIS A 15 -72.18 8.15 -4.82
C HIS A 15 -70.85 8.42 -4.08
N GLY A 16 -69.71 8.75 -4.69
CA GLY A 16 -69.32 8.78 -6.12
C GLY A 16 -68.77 10.13 -6.58
N ILE A 17 -67.58 10.15 -7.19
CA ILE A 17 -67.18 10.91 -8.41
C ILE A 17 -65.77 10.46 -8.88
N ARG A 18 -65.57 10.35 -10.20
CA ARG A 18 -64.28 10.08 -10.91
C ARG A 18 -63.59 11.42 -11.25
N TRP A 19 -62.30 11.47 -11.60
CA TRP A 19 -61.68 11.28 -12.93
C TRP A 19 -60.19 11.70 -12.74
N LEU A 20 -59.14 11.26 -13.46
CA LEU A 20 -58.90 10.84 -14.86
C LEU A 20 -57.61 9.98 -14.93
N PRO A 21 -57.44 9.09 -15.93
CA PRO A 21 -56.10 8.91 -16.52
C PRO A 21 -56.10 8.72 -18.06
N HIS A 22 -55.24 9.47 -18.76
CA HIS A 22 -54.88 9.36 -20.20
C HIS A 22 -53.40 9.75 -20.35
N GLY A 23 -52.58 9.28 -21.31
CA GLY A 23 -52.77 8.30 -22.39
C GLY A 23 -51.53 7.35 -22.48
N ALA A 24 -51.55 6.25 -23.25
CA ALA A 24 -51.34 6.21 -24.71
C ALA A 24 -50.06 6.95 -25.17
N GLY A 25 -49.08 6.37 -25.86
CA GLY A 25 -49.03 5.06 -26.54
C GLY A 25 -48.67 5.26 -28.02
N LEU A 26 -47.39 5.10 -28.38
CA LEU A 26 -46.94 5.17 -29.77
C LEU A 26 -45.72 4.25 -30.00
N LEU A 27 -45.95 3.11 -30.65
CA LEU A 27 -44.92 2.20 -31.15
C LEU A 27 -44.78 2.43 -32.66
N VAL A 28 -43.63 2.93 -33.11
CA VAL A 28 -43.35 3.13 -34.54
C VAL A 28 -42.60 1.90 -35.07
N ALA A 29 -43.34 0.99 -35.69
CA ALA A 29 -42.77 -0.07 -36.53
C ALA A 29 -42.71 0.42 -37.97
N LEU A 30 -41.50 0.48 -38.54
CA LEU A 30 -41.26 0.91 -39.91
C LEU A 30 -40.75 -0.28 -40.74
N ALA A 31 -41.68 -0.99 -41.37
CA ALA A 31 -41.37 -2.03 -42.34
C ALA A 31 -41.17 -1.40 -43.73
N PHE A 32 -40.01 -1.66 -44.34
CA PHE A 32 -39.81 -1.42 -45.77
C PHE A 32 -39.68 -2.77 -46.49
N LEU A 33 -40.45 -2.92 -47.58
CA LEU A 33 -40.47 -4.09 -48.42
C LEU A 33 -40.28 -3.66 -49.88
N ALA A 34 -39.25 -4.17 -50.56
CA ALA A 34 -39.12 -4.11 -52.01
C ALA A 34 -38.35 -5.34 -52.50
N PRO A 35 -38.72 -5.96 -53.65
CA PRO A 35 -38.22 -7.28 -54.04
C PRO A 35 -37.03 -7.22 -55.01
N GLY A 36 -36.17 -8.24 -54.97
CA GLY A 36 -35.11 -8.48 -55.95
C GLY A 36 -34.95 -9.97 -56.23
N THR A 37 -35.37 -10.42 -57.41
CA THR A 37 -35.29 -11.82 -57.85
C THR A 37 -33.98 -12.13 -58.58
N ALA A 38 -33.28 -13.21 -58.23
CA ALA A 38 -32.49 -14.00 -59.20
C ALA A 38 -32.06 -15.39 -58.68
N ALA A 39 -32.29 -16.39 -59.54
CA ALA A 39 -31.51 -17.62 -59.76
C ALA A 39 -30.94 -18.43 -58.58
N ALA A 40 -31.44 -19.67 -58.45
CA ALA A 40 -30.75 -20.72 -57.72
C ALA A 40 -29.47 -21.18 -58.46
N GLN A 41 -28.38 -21.38 -57.71
CA GLN A 41 -27.24 -22.21 -58.11
C GLN A 41 -26.91 -23.19 -56.97
N SER A 42 -26.43 -24.36 -57.36
CA SER A 42 -26.13 -25.49 -56.46
C SER A 42 -25.07 -25.14 -55.41
N PRO A 43 -25.12 -25.72 -54.19
CA PRO A 43 -24.10 -25.46 -53.18
C PRO A 43 -22.76 -26.09 -53.56
N SER A 44 -21.86 -25.29 -54.12
CA SER A 44 -20.42 -25.55 -54.08
C SER A 44 -19.89 -25.20 -52.69
N VAL A 45 -19.05 -26.07 -52.11
CA VAL A 45 -18.38 -25.84 -50.83
C VAL A 45 -17.52 -24.57 -50.91
N PRO A 46 -17.74 -23.55 -50.05
CA PRO A 46 -16.86 -22.39 -49.99
C PRO A 46 -15.67 -22.65 -49.06
N ASP A 47 -14.47 -22.72 -49.64
CA ASP A 47 -13.22 -22.50 -48.91
C ASP A 47 -13.13 -21.05 -48.45
N SER A 48 -13.69 -20.74 -47.27
CA SER A 48 -13.37 -19.51 -46.54
C SER A 48 -13.78 -19.60 -45.07
N LEU A 49 -13.12 -20.45 -44.28
CA LEU A 49 -12.91 -20.15 -42.86
C LEU A 49 -11.85 -19.07 -42.75
N SER A 50 -12.19 -17.84 -43.17
CA SER A 50 -11.47 -16.66 -42.74
C SER A 50 -11.58 -16.62 -41.22
N HIS A 51 -10.52 -17.08 -40.55
CA HIS A 51 -10.36 -16.84 -39.12
C HIS A 51 -10.45 -15.33 -38.94
N ASP A 52 -11.45 -14.89 -38.18
CA ASP A 52 -11.52 -13.50 -37.74
C ASP A 52 -10.48 -13.30 -36.64
N SER A 53 -9.21 -13.37 -37.07
CA SER A 53 -8.04 -13.06 -36.27
C SER A 53 -8.07 -11.56 -36.05
N THR A 54 -8.80 -11.14 -35.02
CA THR A 54 -8.91 -9.74 -34.61
C THR A 54 -7.49 -9.17 -34.51
N PRO A 55 -7.10 -8.24 -35.42
CA PRO A 55 -5.72 -7.78 -35.45
C PRO A 55 -5.40 -7.06 -34.16
N LEU A 56 -4.29 -7.42 -33.54
CA LEU A 56 -3.82 -6.77 -32.32
C LEU A 56 -3.40 -5.34 -32.70
N HIS A 57 -4.24 -4.36 -32.37
CA HIS A 57 -3.93 -2.95 -32.58
C HIS A 57 -2.86 -2.53 -31.56
N VAL A 58 -1.60 -2.64 -31.97
CA VAL A 58 -0.43 -2.24 -31.17
C VAL A 58 -0.37 -0.71 -31.07
N VAL A 59 -0.84 -0.17 -29.95
CA VAL A 59 -0.56 1.23 -29.56
C VAL A 59 0.92 1.33 -29.21
N ARG A 60 1.61 2.35 -29.75
CA ARG A 60 3.08 2.48 -29.64
C ARG A 60 3.57 3.15 -28.35
N ASP A 61 2.67 3.79 -27.61
CA ASP A 61 2.98 4.75 -26.54
C ASP A 61 2.22 4.41 -25.24
N ALA A 62 2.50 3.23 -24.65
CA ALA A 62 2.01 2.88 -23.32
C ALA A 62 2.95 3.44 -22.23
N PRO A 63 2.43 3.98 -21.10
CA PRO A 63 3.26 4.53 -20.03
C PRO A 63 4.03 3.44 -19.25
N ALA A 64 5.21 3.78 -18.76
CA ALA A 64 6.13 2.86 -18.09
C ALA A 64 5.74 2.52 -16.62
N GLY A 65 4.56 1.94 -16.43
CA GLY A 65 4.06 1.45 -15.13
C GLY A 65 3.52 0.03 -15.20
N ASP A 66 3.21 -0.54 -14.04
CA ASP A 66 2.59 -1.88 -13.94
C ASP A 66 1.20 -1.92 -14.61
N PRO A 67 0.97 -2.79 -15.60
CA PRO A 67 -0.34 -2.97 -16.23
C PRO A 67 -1.44 -3.38 -15.25
N LEU A 68 -1.14 -4.19 -14.22
CA LEU A 68 -2.13 -4.64 -13.25
C LEU A 68 -2.62 -3.45 -12.41
N GLU A 69 -1.71 -2.60 -11.92
CA GLU A 69 -2.10 -1.40 -11.18
C GLU A 69 -2.93 -0.43 -12.02
N ALA A 70 -2.73 -0.36 -13.34
CA ALA A 70 -3.55 0.45 -14.22
C ALA A 70 -4.99 -0.06 -14.29
N LEU A 71 -5.18 -1.38 -14.47
CA LEU A 71 -6.49 -2.04 -14.49
C LEU A 71 -7.20 -1.93 -13.14
N VAL A 72 -6.48 -2.12 -12.02
CA VAL A 72 -7.01 -1.95 -10.66
C VAL A 72 -7.44 -0.51 -10.40
N ARG A 73 -6.71 0.49 -10.91
CA ARG A 73 -7.09 1.91 -10.76
C ARG A 73 -8.39 2.21 -11.48
N GLU A 74 -8.51 1.84 -12.75
CA GLU A 74 -9.72 2.03 -13.55
C GLU A 74 -10.93 1.33 -12.90
N LEU A 75 -10.73 0.10 -12.41
CA LEU A 75 -11.75 -0.65 -11.68
C LEU A 75 -12.25 0.12 -10.44
N LEU A 76 -11.33 0.60 -9.58
CA LEU A 76 -11.72 1.27 -8.34
C LEU A 76 -12.33 2.67 -8.56
N GLU A 77 -11.98 3.34 -9.66
CA GLU A 77 -12.57 4.62 -10.03
C GLU A 77 -13.98 4.46 -10.60
N GLY A 78 -14.18 3.54 -11.56
CA GLY A 78 -15.43 3.40 -12.33
C GLY A 78 -16.46 2.38 -11.82
N HIS A 79 -16.10 1.43 -10.96
CA HIS A 79 -16.98 0.29 -10.67
C HIS A 79 -18.23 0.66 -9.83
N PRO A 80 -19.46 0.30 -10.26
CA PRO A 80 -20.70 0.71 -9.61
C PRO A 80 -20.85 0.36 -8.12
N ARG A 81 -20.20 -0.72 -7.65
CA ARG A 81 -20.23 -1.04 -6.21
C ARG A 81 -19.40 -0.06 -5.37
N MET A 82 -18.31 0.49 -5.91
CA MET A 82 -17.50 1.51 -5.22
C MET A 82 -18.30 2.78 -5.05
N GLU A 83 -19.00 3.23 -6.10
CA GLU A 83 -19.89 4.39 -5.98
C GLU A 83 -21.03 4.14 -4.98
N ALA A 84 -21.64 2.95 -4.99
CA ALA A 84 -22.62 2.58 -3.98
C ALA A 84 -22.05 2.51 -2.55
N ALA A 85 -20.75 2.23 -2.36
CA ALA A 85 -20.09 2.32 -1.06
C ALA A 85 -19.89 3.79 -0.64
N ARG A 86 -19.33 4.64 -1.50
CA ARG A 86 -19.16 6.08 -1.28
C ARG A 86 -20.47 6.77 -0.89
N GLN A 87 -21.58 6.44 -1.56
CA GLN A 87 -22.90 6.99 -1.24
C GLN A 87 -23.42 6.53 0.14
N ARG A 88 -23.11 5.29 0.58
CA ARG A 88 -23.42 4.83 1.95
C ARG A 88 -22.56 5.55 2.99
N THR A 89 -21.26 5.73 2.72
CA THR A 89 -20.34 6.52 3.54
C THR A 89 -20.84 7.96 3.70
N ALA A 90 -21.23 8.61 2.60
CA ALA A 90 -21.79 9.96 2.62
C ALA A 90 -23.09 10.04 3.44
N ALA A 91 -23.99 9.08 3.28
CA ALA A 91 -25.24 8.99 4.06
C ALA A 91 -24.98 8.76 5.56
N ALA A 92 -24.01 7.91 5.92
CA ALA A 92 -23.64 7.66 7.31
C ALA A 92 -23.01 8.90 7.97
N ARG A 93 -22.08 9.57 7.27
CA ARG A 93 -21.48 10.85 7.71
C ARG A 93 -22.53 11.95 7.91
N ALA A 94 -23.50 12.06 6.99
CA ALA A 94 -24.61 13.01 7.12
C ALA A 94 -25.54 12.71 8.32
N GLY A 95 -25.52 11.48 8.86
CA GLY A 95 -26.27 11.07 10.05
C GLY A 95 -25.62 11.45 11.38
N ILE A 96 -24.36 11.91 11.41
CA ILE A 96 -23.63 12.21 12.66
C ILE A 96 -24.22 13.43 13.38
N GLU A 97 -24.30 14.58 12.70
CA GLU A 97 -24.79 15.81 13.30
C GLU A 97 -26.25 15.69 13.79
N PRO A 98 -27.22 15.13 13.02
CA PRO A 98 -28.58 14.88 13.50
C PRO A 98 -28.68 13.93 14.70
N ALA A 99 -27.68 13.09 14.96
CA ALA A 99 -27.66 12.23 16.16
C ALA A 99 -27.25 13.00 17.43
N GLY A 100 -26.50 14.10 17.27
CA GLY A 100 -26.07 15.00 18.34
C GLY A 100 -27.00 16.19 18.60
N THR A 101 -27.92 16.53 17.70
CA THR A 101 -28.85 17.67 17.87
C THR A 101 -29.92 17.43 18.95
N LEU A 102 -30.57 18.52 19.37
CA LEU A 102 -31.78 18.43 20.20
C LEU A 102 -32.99 18.02 19.33
N PRO A 103 -33.99 17.32 19.88
CA PRO A 103 -35.28 17.14 19.20
C PRO A 103 -35.91 18.48 18.84
N ASP A 104 -36.66 18.52 17.74
CA ASP A 104 -37.31 19.75 17.29
C ASP A 104 -38.26 20.34 18.35
N PRO A 105 -38.29 21.67 18.54
CA PRO A 105 -39.26 22.32 19.41
C PRO A 105 -40.67 22.16 18.84
N GLN A 106 -41.60 21.68 19.67
CA GLN A 106 -42.99 21.49 19.29
C GLN A 106 -43.77 22.77 19.59
N VAL A 107 -44.45 23.32 18.57
CA VAL A 107 -45.30 24.50 18.72
C VAL A 107 -46.77 24.09 18.60
N GLY A 108 -47.53 24.30 19.67
CA GLY A 108 -48.96 24.03 19.76
C GLY A 108 -49.79 25.31 19.78
N VAL A 109 -50.97 25.27 19.14
CA VAL A 109 -52.01 26.31 19.30
C VAL A 109 -53.29 25.61 19.73
N GLY A 110 -53.92 26.09 20.79
CA GLY A 110 -55.11 25.46 21.37
C GLY A 110 -56.04 26.44 22.06
N LEU A 111 -57.27 26.00 22.32
CA LEU A 111 -58.24 26.71 23.15
C LEU A 111 -58.38 25.98 24.49
N MET A 112 -58.14 26.69 25.57
CA MET A 112 -58.24 26.20 26.94
C MET A 112 -59.48 26.78 27.63
N SER A 113 -60.10 26.01 28.52
CA SER A 113 -61.28 26.43 29.32
C SER A 113 -62.46 26.96 28.49
N LEU A 114 -62.77 26.31 27.37
CA LEU A 114 -63.94 26.64 26.54
C LEU A 114 -65.23 26.06 27.20
N PRO A 115 -66.26 26.86 27.48
CA PRO A 115 -67.48 26.39 28.14
C PRO A 115 -68.32 25.47 27.24
N LEU A 116 -68.94 24.46 27.87
CA LEU A 116 -69.95 23.58 27.26
C LEU A 116 -71.31 23.90 27.91
N PRO A 117 -72.42 23.92 27.15
CA PRO A 117 -72.58 23.33 25.82
C PRO A 117 -72.38 24.28 24.62
N ASP A 118 -72.46 25.61 24.81
CA ASP A 118 -72.65 26.56 23.70
C ASP A 118 -71.35 27.04 23.02
N LEU A 119 -70.17 26.66 23.52
CA LEU A 119 -68.83 26.98 22.96
C LEU A 119 -68.50 28.48 22.86
N ASP A 120 -69.20 29.33 23.62
CA ASP A 120 -69.01 30.79 23.58
C ASP A 120 -67.71 31.22 24.27
N VAL A 121 -66.74 31.67 23.46
CA VAL A 121 -65.43 32.19 23.87
C VAL A 121 -65.46 33.54 24.63
N SER A 122 -66.63 34.17 24.77
CA SER A 122 -66.81 35.46 25.44
C SER A 122 -67.48 35.37 26.82
N MET A 123 -68.17 34.27 27.11
CA MET A 123 -68.99 34.11 28.33
C MET A 123 -68.18 33.74 29.57
N GLU A 124 -67.08 32.99 29.42
CA GLU A 124 -66.30 32.45 30.52
C GLU A 124 -64.93 33.14 30.62
N GLY A 125 -64.69 33.94 31.66
CA GLY A 125 -63.44 34.72 31.83
C GLY A 125 -62.17 33.90 32.12
N MET A 126 -62.21 32.59 31.89
CA MET A 126 -61.09 31.66 31.94
C MET A 126 -60.73 31.10 30.55
N THR A 127 -61.59 31.27 29.53
CA THR A 127 -61.29 30.83 28.17
C THR A 127 -60.09 31.58 27.63
N MET A 128 -59.13 30.86 27.06
CA MET A 128 -57.92 31.44 26.48
C MET A 128 -57.47 30.72 25.22
N LEU A 129 -56.97 31.49 24.25
CA LEU A 129 -56.19 30.97 23.13
C LEU A 129 -54.74 30.83 23.62
N SER A 130 -54.24 29.60 23.71
CA SER A 130 -52.87 29.29 24.13
C SER A 130 -51.97 29.01 22.94
N LEU A 131 -50.89 29.77 22.82
CA LEU A 131 -49.71 29.40 22.03
C LEU A 131 -48.70 28.75 22.97
N GLU A 132 -48.33 27.50 22.71
CA GLU A 132 -47.40 26.70 23.51
C GLU A 132 -46.15 26.35 22.70
N VAL A 133 -44.98 26.42 23.32
CA VAL A 133 -43.71 25.95 22.78
C VAL A 133 -43.10 24.99 23.78
N MET A 134 -42.86 23.75 23.37
CA MET A 134 -42.24 22.71 24.19
C MET A 134 -40.90 22.27 23.56
N GLN A 135 -39.83 22.34 24.35
CA GLN A 135 -38.52 21.79 23.99
C GLN A 135 -38.24 20.56 24.85
N GLU A 136 -38.06 19.40 24.22
CA GLU A 136 -37.55 18.21 24.92
C GLU A 136 -36.03 18.31 25.11
N LEU A 137 -35.57 18.08 26.34
CA LEU A 137 -34.16 17.97 26.70
C LEU A 137 -33.88 16.50 27.10
N PRO A 138 -33.21 15.71 26.24
CA PRO A 138 -32.87 14.33 26.56
C PRO A 138 -31.91 14.24 27.76
N PRO A 139 -31.82 13.06 28.41
CA PRO A 139 -30.91 12.84 29.54
C PRO A 139 -29.46 13.27 29.24
N ARG A 140 -28.78 13.87 30.22
CA ARG A 140 -27.39 14.29 30.10
C ARG A 140 -26.51 13.13 29.60
N GLY A 141 -25.81 13.37 28.50
CA GLY A 141 -24.94 12.40 27.80
C GLY A 141 -25.59 11.66 26.64
N LEU A 142 -26.93 11.62 26.52
CA LEU A 142 -27.58 10.80 25.48
C LEU A 142 -27.25 11.26 24.06
N ARG A 143 -27.26 12.58 23.82
CA ARG A 143 -26.89 13.16 22.51
C ARG A 143 -25.46 12.81 22.12
N SER A 144 -24.49 13.01 23.02
CA SER A 144 -23.09 12.69 22.71
C SER A 144 -22.83 11.17 22.58
N ALA A 145 -23.62 10.31 23.24
CA ALA A 145 -23.54 8.88 23.03
C ALA A 145 -24.10 8.46 21.66
N ARG A 146 -25.22 9.06 21.22
CA ARG A 146 -25.79 8.86 19.88
C ARG A 146 -24.89 9.39 18.77
N GLU A 147 -24.31 10.57 18.97
CA GLU A 147 -23.32 11.20 18.08
C GLU A 147 -22.07 10.32 17.93
N ARG A 148 -21.49 9.81 19.03
CA ARG A 148 -20.37 8.85 18.96
C ARG A 148 -20.75 7.53 18.28
N ALA A 149 -21.94 6.99 18.54
CA ALA A 149 -22.43 5.80 17.84
C ALA A 149 -22.63 6.06 16.33
N ALA A 150 -23.10 7.25 15.94
CA ALA A 150 -23.22 7.64 14.54
C ALA A 150 -21.85 7.83 13.87
N GLY A 151 -20.89 8.44 14.57
CA GLY A 151 -19.49 8.56 14.13
C GLY A 151 -18.85 7.19 13.88
N ALA A 152 -18.89 6.28 14.86
CA ALA A 152 -18.35 4.93 14.70
C ALA A 152 -19.03 4.14 13.56
N ARG A 153 -20.34 4.32 13.32
CA ARG A 153 -21.02 3.73 12.14
C ARG A 153 -20.60 4.37 10.82
N ALA A 154 -20.25 5.65 10.80
CA ALA A 154 -19.71 6.29 9.60
C ALA A 154 -18.28 5.78 9.31
N GLU A 155 -17.44 5.63 10.34
CA GLU A 155 -16.12 5.03 10.22
C GLU A 155 -16.20 3.54 9.79
N ALA A 156 -17.21 2.80 10.26
CA ALA A 156 -17.51 1.45 9.76
C ALA A 156 -17.89 1.47 8.27
N ALA A 157 -18.74 2.41 7.82
CA ALA A 157 -19.06 2.54 6.40
C ALA A 157 -17.83 2.85 5.52
N GLU A 158 -16.87 3.62 6.03
CA GLU A 158 -15.56 3.84 5.39
C GLU A 158 -14.71 2.56 5.36
N GLY A 159 -14.70 1.78 6.44
CA GLY A 159 -14.09 0.45 6.49
C GLY A 159 -14.66 -0.49 5.42
N TYR A 160 -15.98 -0.49 5.22
CA TYR A 160 -16.64 -1.29 4.19
C TYR A 160 -16.22 -0.89 2.76
N GLU A 161 -15.99 0.40 2.49
CA GLU A 161 -15.42 0.85 1.21
C GLU A 161 -14.00 0.30 1.00
N ALA A 162 -13.18 0.26 2.05
CA ALA A 162 -11.84 -0.33 1.99
C ALA A 162 -11.86 -1.86 1.79
N VAL A 163 -12.80 -2.58 2.42
CA VAL A 163 -13.02 -4.02 2.19
C VAL A 163 -13.37 -4.29 0.73
N LEU A 164 -14.31 -3.53 0.18
CA LEU A 164 -14.73 -3.69 -1.21
C LEU A 164 -13.60 -3.36 -2.20
N ALA A 165 -12.79 -2.34 -1.91
CA ALA A 165 -11.63 -2.01 -2.73
C ALA A 165 -10.58 -3.13 -2.75
N TRP A 166 -10.36 -3.77 -1.59
CA TRP A 166 -9.46 -4.93 -1.48
C TRP A 166 -10.01 -6.15 -2.24
N ASP A 167 -11.28 -6.53 -2.04
CA ASP A 167 -11.95 -7.61 -2.77
C ASP A 167 -11.89 -7.43 -4.30
N LEU A 168 -12.13 -6.21 -4.79
CA LEU A 168 -12.05 -5.88 -6.21
C LEU A 168 -10.61 -5.95 -6.76
N ARG A 169 -9.62 -5.51 -5.99
CA ARG A 169 -8.19 -5.65 -6.35
C ARG A 169 -7.80 -7.11 -6.50
N VAL A 170 -8.13 -7.95 -5.51
CA VAL A 170 -7.83 -9.39 -5.53
C VAL A 170 -8.47 -10.07 -6.74
N ARG A 171 -9.74 -9.79 -7.04
CA ARG A 171 -10.43 -10.34 -8.23
C ARG A 171 -9.77 -9.94 -9.54
N MET A 172 -9.37 -8.67 -9.67
CA MET A 172 -8.67 -8.18 -10.87
C MET A 172 -7.30 -8.86 -11.03
N ALA A 173 -6.54 -9.01 -9.95
CA ALA A 173 -5.28 -9.73 -9.96
C ALA A 173 -5.48 -11.22 -10.30
N GLU A 174 -6.52 -11.88 -9.77
CA GLU A 174 -6.84 -13.26 -10.13
C GLU A 174 -7.20 -13.45 -11.61
N ALA A 175 -8.03 -12.57 -12.16
CA ALA A 175 -8.37 -12.57 -13.58
C ALA A 175 -7.15 -12.25 -14.47
N TRP A 176 -6.29 -11.32 -14.03
CA TRP A 176 -5.04 -10.97 -14.69
C TRP A 176 -4.04 -12.12 -14.73
N PHE A 177 -3.80 -12.79 -13.61
CA PHE A 177 -2.88 -13.93 -13.55
C PHE A 177 -3.43 -15.17 -14.31
N GLU A 178 -4.75 -15.35 -14.40
CA GLU A 178 -5.34 -16.36 -15.29
C GLU A 178 -5.16 -15.99 -16.78
N LEU A 179 -5.33 -14.71 -17.15
CA LEU A 179 -5.05 -14.23 -18.51
C LEU A 179 -3.56 -14.42 -18.88
N LEU A 180 -2.65 -14.15 -17.94
CA LEU A 180 -1.22 -14.36 -18.09
C LEU A 180 -0.89 -15.86 -18.27
N LEU A 181 -1.47 -16.73 -17.42
CA LEU A 181 -1.33 -18.19 -17.51
C LEU A 181 -1.72 -18.72 -18.89
N VAL A 182 -2.92 -18.37 -19.38
CA VAL A 182 -3.40 -18.87 -20.67
C VAL A 182 -2.58 -18.30 -21.82
N SER A 183 -2.07 -17.05 -21.70
CA SER A 183 -1.21 -16.44 -22.71
C SER A 183 0.17 -17.13 -22.79
N GLU A 184 0.77 -17.48 -21.65
CA GLU A 184 2.03 -18.23 -21.59
C GLU A 184 1.86 -19.69 -22.05
N ALA A 185 0.76 -20.35 -21.65
CA ALA A 185 0.43 -21.69 -22.13
C ALA A 185 0.28 -21.72 -23.66
N LEU A 186 -0.37 -20.72 -24.26
CA LEU A 186 -0.43 -20.57 -25.73
C LEU A 186 0.97 -20.47 -26.35
N GLU A 187 1.87 -19.66 -25.77
CA GLU A 187 3.24 -19.51 -26.28
C GLU A 187 4.02 -20.84 -26.25
N VAL A 188 3.97 -21.56 -25.13
CA VAL A 188 4.59 -22.90 -24.99
C VAL A 188 4.03 -23.89 -26.02
N HIS A 189 2.72 -23.85 -26.30
CA HIS A 189 2.11 -24.69 -27.33
C HIS A 189 2.53 -24.30 -28.75
N PHE A 190 2.62 -23.01 -29.09
CA PHE A 190 3.11 -22.55 -30.40
C PHE A 190 4.59 -22.91 -30.63
N ARG A 191 5.43 -22.78 -29.59
CA ARG A 191 6.84 -23.19 -29.62
C ARG A 191 6.95 -24.71 -29.83
N THR A 192 6.18 -25.49 -29.08
CA THR A 192 6.12 -26.96 -29.17
C THR A 192 5.63 -27.43 -30.54
N ARG A 193 4.56 -26.82 -31.07
CA ARG A 193 4.07 -27.05 -32.44
C ARG A 193 5.20 -26.89 -33.47
N SER A 194 5.94 -25.78 -33.38
CA SER A 194 7.03 -25.47 -34.32
C SER A 194 8.15 -26.51 -34.27
N SER A 195 8.50 -27.02 -33.08
CA SER A 195 9.44 -28.14 -32.91
C SER A 195 8.90 -29.45 -33.48
N LEU A 196 7.64 -29.79 -33.23
CA LEU A 196 7.01 -31.01 -33.77
C LEU A 196 6.93 -31.00 -35.30
N GLU A 197 6.63 -29.85 -35.91
CA GLU A 197 6.68 -29.69 -37.37
C GLU A 197 8.10 -29.90 -37.93
N ALA A 198 9.14 -29.43 -37.21
CA ALA A 198 10.53 -29.69 -37.60
C ALA A 198 10.93 -31.17 -37.45
N PHE A 199 10.45 -31.84 -36.40
CA PHE A 199 10.67 -33.28 -36.19
C PHE A 199 9.93 -34.12 -37.23
N ALA A 200 8.68 -33.75 -37.58
CA ALA A 200 7.91 -34.41 -38.64
C ALA A 200 8.63 -34.32 -40.00
N ARG A 201 9.13 -33.14 -40.39
CA ARG A 201 9.95 -32.98 -41.61
C ARG A 201 11.23 -33.82 -41.58
N SER A 202 11.86 -33.97 -40.41
CA SER A 202 13.07 -34.80 -40.26
C SER A 202 12.75 -36.29 -40.42
N ALA A 203 11.65 -36.75 -39.83
CA ALA A 203 11.18 -38.14 -39.95
C ALA A 203 10.70 -38.47 -41.38
N GLU A 204 10.05 -37.52 -42.07
CA GLU A 204 9.64 -37.67 -43.48
C GLU A 204 10.84 -37.85 -44.41
N ALA A 205 11.90 -37.05 -44.23
CA ALA A 205 13.15 -37.20 -44.97
C ALA A 205 13.80 -38.56 -44.70
N ALA A 206 13.96 -38.94 -43.43
CA ALA A 206 14.57 -40.21 -43.03
C ALA A 206 13.75 -41.44 -43.50
N TYR A 207 12.41 -41.34 -43.55
CA TYR A 207 11.55 -42.39 -44.12
C TYR A 207 11.70 -42.49 -45.64
N THR A 208 11.76 -41.35 -46.34
CA THR A 208 11.94 -41.30 -47.80
C THR A 208 13.30 -41.87 -48.23
N GLU A 209 14.34 -41.70 -47.42
CA GLU A 209 15.66 -42.30 -47.60
C GLU A 209 15.74 -43.77 -47.15
N GLY A 210 14.68 -44.31 -46.54
CA GLY A 210 14.62 -45.70 -46.05
C GLY A 210 15.40 -45.96 -44.76
N ILE A 211 15.78 -44.90 -44.04
CA ILE A 211 16.58 -44.93 -42.81
C ILE A 211 15.68 -45.13 -41.57
N ALA A 212 14.52 -44.48 -41.55
CA ALA A 212 13.57 -44.50 -40.44
C ALA A 212 12.22 -45.17 -40.80
N PRO A 213 11.50 -45.78 -39.85
CA PRO A 213 10.18 -46.36 -40.10
C PRO A 213 9.09 -45.30 -40.25
N GLN A 214 8.05 -45.60 -41.04
CA GLN A 214 6.87 -44.74 -41.20
C GLN A 214 6.16 -44.41 -39.88
N ALA A 215 6.33 -45.25 -38.86
CA ALA A 215 5.77 -45.05 -37.52
C ALA A 215 6.25 -43.73 -36.86
N ASP A 216 7.48 -43.30 -37.14
CA ASP A 216 8.05 -42.06 -36.59
C ASP A 216 7.27 -40.85 -37.11
N LEU A 217 7.05 -40.78 -38.43
CA LEU A 217 6.28 -39.73 -39.09
C LEU A 217 4.82 -39.69 -38.60
N LEU A 218 4.18 -40.86 -38.52
CA LEU A 218 2.79 -40.96 -38.01
C LEU A 218 2.69 -40.53 -36.55
N ARG A 219 3.70 -40.81 -35.72
CA ARG A 219 3.75 -40.35 -34.33
C ARG A 219 3.89 -38.83 -34.27
N ALA A 220 4.78 -38.25 -35.06
CA ALA A 220 4.96 -36.79 -35.14
C ALA A 220 3.67 -36.07 -35.55
N GLN A 221 2.97 -36.59 -36.57
CA GLN A 221 1.69 -36.06 -37.06
C GLN A 221 0.57 -36.17 -36.01
N THR A 222 0.53 -37.28 -35.25
CA THR A 222 -0.47 -37.49 -34.19
C THR A 222 -0.30 -36.47 -33.05
N GLU A 223 0.94 -36.23 -32.62
CA GLU A 223 1.24 -35.24 -31.57
C GLU A 223 0.99 -33.80 -32.05
N LEU A 224 1.27 -33.51 -33.32
CA LEU A 224 0.96 -32.21 -33.91
C LEU A 224 -0.55 -31.92 -33.89
N ALA A 225 -1.38 -32.89 -34.29
CA ALA A 225 -2.84 -32.76 -34.25
C ALA A 225 -3.38 -32.56 -32.81
N SER A 226 -2.80 -33.26 -31.83
CA SER A 226 -3.09 -33.08 -30.39
C SER A 226 -2.77 -31.65 -29.91
N ILE A 227 -1.64 -31.09 -30.33
CA ILE A 227 -1.29 -29.69 -30.02
C ILE A 227 -2.21 -28.69 -30.73
N GLU A 228 -2.69 -28.97 -31.94
CA GLU A 228 -3.68 -28.11 -32.62
C GLU A 228 -5.04 -28.09 -31.90
N GLU A 229 -5.49 -29.22 -31.35
CA GLU A 229 -6.69 -29.30 -30.51
C GLU A 229 -6.56 -28.46 -29.23
N HIS A 230 -5.47 -28.63 -28.46
CA HIS A 230 -5.21 -27.84 -27.26
C HIS A 230 -5.05 -26.33 -27.57
N LEU A 231 -4.46 -25.96 -28.72
CA LEU A 231 -4.38 -24.57 -29.18
C LEU A 231 -5.77 -23.98 -29.49
N ALA A 232 -6.76 -24.77 -29.90
CA ALA A 232 -8.13 -24.29 -30.06
C ALA A 232 -8.78 -24.04 -28.68
N GLU A 233 -8.62 -24.97 -27.74
CA GLU A 233 -9.14 -24.82 -26.38
C GLU A 233 -8.53 -23.61 -25.65
N LEU A 234 -7.21 -23.43 -25.72
CA LEU A 234 -6.52 -22.31 -25.07
C LEU A 234 -6.92 -20.95 -25.66
N ARG A 235 -7.22 -20.86 -26.96
CA ARG A 235 -7.78 -19.64 -27.56
C ARG A 235 -9.17 -19.32 -27.00
N GLN A 236 -10.02 -20.34 -26.79
CA GLN A 236 -11.31 -20.17 -26.14
C GLN A 236 -11.15 -19.74 -24.67
N ARG A 237 -10.27 -20.40 -23.90
CA ARG A 237 -9.97 -20.01 -22.51
C ARG A 237 -9.46 -18.56 -22.42
N ARG A 238 -8.61 -18.12 -23.36
CA ARG A 238 -8.11 -16.73 -23.42
C ARG A 238 -9.23 -15.73 -23.66
N ALA A 239 -10.19 -16.05 -24.53
CA ALA A 239 -11.36 -15.21 -24.75
C ALA A 239 -12.24 -15.10 -23.48
N VAL A 240 -12.35 -16.16 -22.69
CA VAL A 240 -13.05 -16.15 -21.38
C VAL A 240 -12.28 -15.32 -20.34
N ALA A 241 -10.95 -15.45 -20.26
CA ALA A 241 -10.14 -14.65 -19.33
C ALA A 241 -10.19 -13.14 -19.67
N LEU A 242 -10.14 -12.77 -20.96
CA LEU A 242 -10.33 -11.39 -21.41
C LEU A 242 -11.75 -10.87 -21.11
N ALA A 243 -12.77 -11.71 -21.28
CA ALA A 243 -14.14 -11.38 -20.92
C ALA A 243 -14.27 -11.04 -19.43
N GLU A 244 -13.61 -11.79 -18.53
CA GLU A 244 -13.67 -11.54 -17.09
C GLU A 244 -12.95 -10.25 -16.68
N VAL A 245 -11.83 -9.90 -17.32
CA VAL A 245 -11.20 -8.59 -17.12
C VAL A 245 -12.14 -7.45 -17.57
N ASN A 246 -12.79 -7.59 -18.73
CA ASN A 246 -13.75 -6.60 -19.23
C ASN A 246 -14.99 -6.46 -18.33
N THR A 247 -15.57 -7.56 -17.83
CA THR A 247 -16.76 -7.52 -16.96
C THR A 247 -16.46 -6.86 -15.62
N LEU A 248 -15.27 -7.09 -15.05
CA LEU A 248 -14.82 -6.38 -13.85
C LEU A 248 -14.73 -4.87 -14.10
N LEU A 249 -14.09 -4.45 -15.21
CA LEU A 249 -13.99 -3.03 -15.60
C LEU A 249 -15.34 -2.38 -15.99
N GLY A 250 -16.41 -3.16 -16.17
CA GLY A 250 -17.71 -2.67 -16.64
C GLY A 250 -17.75 -2.31 -18.13
N ARG A 251 -16.80 -2.84 -18.92
CA ARG A 251 -16.70 -2.68 -20.39
C ARG A 251 -17.57 -3.70 -21.12
N GLU A 252 -17.76 -3.57 -22.43
CA GLU A 252 -18.39 -4.66 -23.20
C GLU A 252 -17.46 -5.89 -23.23
N VAL A 253 -18.05 -7.09 -23.19
CA VAL A 253 -17.33 -8.38 -23.13
C VAL A 253 -16.29 -8.54 -24.25
N ARG A 254 -16.51 -7.88 -25.40
CA ARG A 254 -15.66 -7.94 -26.60
C ARG A 254 -14.78 -6.71 -26.80
N ASP A 255 -14.81 -5.74 -25.91
CA ASP A 255 -13.92 -4.59 -26.02
C ASP A 255 -12.46 -5.06 -25.99
N PRO A 256 -11.58 -4.50 -26.83
CA PRO A 256 -10.17 -4.85 -26.78
C PRO A 256 -9.60 -4.38 -25.43
N VAL A 257 -9.25 -5.33 -24.57
CA VAL A 257 -8.36 -5.03 -23.44
C VAL A 257 -7.01 -4.69 -24.03
N GLU A 258 -6.65 -3.40 -24.03
CA GLU A 258 -5.30 -2.93 -24.34
C GLU A 258 -4.35 -3.34 -23.21
N VAL A 259 -4.05 -4.64 -23.16
CA VAL A 259 -2.98 -5.15 -22.32
C VAL A 259 -1.67 -4.71 -22.95
N ALA A 260 -1.10 -3.64 -22.40
CA ALA A 260 0.29 -3.28 -22.59
C ALA A 260 1.18 -4.35 -21.94
N PHE A 261 1.28 -5.52 -22.58
CA PHE A 261 2.32 -6.48 -22.26
C PHE A 261 3.67 -5.77 -22.41
N PRO A 262 4.63 -5.94 -21.47
CA PRO A 262 5.97 -5.39 -21.61
C PRO A 262 6.55 -5.70 -23.00
N ASP A 263 7.28 -4.76 -23.60
CA ASP A 263 7.70 -4.69 -25.03
C ASP A 263 8.29 -5.97 -25.66
N ARG A 264 8.60 -7.00 -24.89
CA ARG A 264 9.23 -8.26 -25.30
C ARG A 264 8.33 -9.21 -26.09
N LEU A 265 7.00 -9.06 -26.04
CA LEU A 265 6.13 -9.75 -27.01
C LEU A 265 6.24 -9.18 -28.44
N ARG A 266 6.96 -8.06 -28.66
CA ARG A 266 7.22 -7.51 -30.00
C ARG A 266 8.22 -8.35 -30.81
N THR A 267 8.99 -9.25 -30.19
CA THR A 267 10.11 -9.96 -30.83
C THR A 267 9.92 -11.48 -30.96
N LEU A 268 8.67 -11.96 -31.08
CA LEU A 268 8.36 -13.36 -31.41
C LEU A 268 7.50 -13.54 -32.68
N VAL A 269 7.70 -12.64 -33.65
CA VAL A 269 7.53 -12.98 -35.07
C VAL A 269 8.85 -13.54 -35.66
N ASP A 270 10.01 -13.17 -35.08
CA ASP A 270 11.35 -13.47 -35.58
C ASP A 270 12.24 -14.21 -34.55
N GLY A 271 11.82 -15.41 -34.14
CA GLY A 271 12.74 -16.53 -33.84
C GLY A 271 13.89 -16.38 -32.82
N ASP A 272 13.79 -15.55 -31.78
CA ASP A 272 14.81 -15.48 -30.71
C ASP A 272 14.52 -16.47 -29.55
N PRO A 273 15.37 -17.49 -29.30
CA PRO A 273 15.21 -18.41 -28.18
C PRO A 273 15.52 -17.81 -26.80
N GLY A 274 16.03 -16.57 -26.73
CA GLY A 274 16.48 -15.90 -25.50
C GLY A 274 15.39 -15.21 -24.67
N ALA A 275 14.14 -15.18 -25.13
CA ALA A 275 13.03 -14.58 -24.40
C ALA A 275 12.62 -15.42 -23.19
N GLY A 276 13.18 -15.11 -22.02
CA GLY A 276 12.76 -15.71 -20.74
C GLY A 276 11.28 -15.45 -20.45
N MET A 277 10.62 -16.46 -19.87
CA MET A 277 9.19 -16.50 -19.57
C MET A 277 8.67 -15.24 -18.87
N LEU A 278 7.47 -14.78 -19.25
CA LEU A 278 6.91 -13.49 -18.81
C LEU A 278 6.61 -13.51 -17.31
N THR A 279 6.12 -14.64 -16.82
CA THR A 279 5.86 -14.88 -15.40
C THR A 279 7.15 -14.93 -14.58
N THR A 280 8.17 -15.63 -15.08
CA THR A 280 9.51 -15.74 -14.48
C THR A 280 10.02 -14.37 -14.04
N ARG A 281 10.01 -13.33 -14.87
CA ARG A 281 10.57 -12.01 -14.48
C ARG A 281 9.79 -11.22 -13.42
N LEU A 282 8.47 -11.40 -13.34
CA LEU A 282 7.67 -10.79 -12.26
C LEU A 282 7.94 -11.51 -10.93
N VAL A 283 8.03 -12.84 -10.99
CA VAL A 283 8.25 -13.68 -9.82
C VAL A 283 9.71 -13.63 -9.35
N ASP A 284 10.71 -13.61 -10.24
CA ASP A 284 12.14 -13.53 -9.93
C ASP A 284 12.48 -12.29 -9.10
N ALA A 285 11.77 -11.17 -9.32
CA ALA A 285 11.93 -9.94 -8.55
C ALA A 285 11.49 -10.12 -7.08
N GLU A 286 10.47 -10.93 -6.82
CA GLU A 286 10.00 -11.25 -5.47
C GLU A 286 10.72 -12.45 -4.85
N LEU A 287 11.20 -13.39 -5.68
CA LEU A 287 12.07 -14.51 -5.28
C LEU A 287 13.47 -14.07 -4.85
N GLY A 288 13.94 -12.91 -5.32
CA GLY A 288 15.27 -12.38 -4.99
C GLY A 288 15.39 -11.89 -3.54
N ALA A 289 14.28 -11.49 -2.92
CA ALA A 289 14.25 -11.06 -1.53
C ALA A 289 13.77 -12.20 -0.60
N GLY A 290 14.20 -12.17 0.66
CA GLY A 290 13.68 -13.12 1.66
C GLY A 290 12.20 -12.86 1.94
N PHE A 291 11.48 -13.87 2.44
CA PHE A 291 10.06 -13.74 2.75
C PHE A 291 9.86 -13.51 4.26
N PRO A 292 8.98 -12.57 4.69
CA PRO A 292 8.74 -12.30 6.11
C PRO A 292 8.15 -13.53 6.80
N SER A 293 8.46 -13.66 8.08
CA SER A 293 7.99 -14.78 8.91
C SER A 293 6.46 -14.81 9.03
N LEU A 294 5.91 -16.00 9.28
CA LEU A 294 4.49 -16.15 9.59
C LEU A 294 4.03 -15.25 10.77
N ALA A 295 4.88 -15.03 11.78
CA ALA A 295 4.55 -14.17 12.91
C ALA A 295 4.43 -12.69 12.50
N GLU A 296 5.31 -12.22 11.62
CA GLU A 296 5.26 -10.87 11.09
C GLU A 296 4.07 -10.65 10.16
N LEU A 297 3.70 -11.66 9.38
CA LEU A 297 2.53 -11.66 8.50
C LEU A 297 1.22 -11.70 9.30
N GLU A 298 1.11 -12.53 10.34
CA GLU A 298 -0.05 -12.52 11.23
C GLU A 298 -0.20 -11.16 11.92
N ALA A 299 0.89 -10.64 12.51
CA ALA A 299 0.89 -9.36 13.21
C ALA A 299 0.52 -8.20 12.27
N LEU A 300 0.92 -8.27 11.00
CA LEU A 300 0.56 -7.32 9.97
C LEU A 300 -0.92 -7.43 9.57
N ALA A 301 -1.38 -8.63 9.24
CA ALA A 301 -2.75 -8.86 8.79
C ALA A 301 -3.77 -8.43 9.85
N LEU A 302 -3.49 -8.68 11.13
CA LEU A 302 -4.33 -8.25 12.26
C LEU A 302 -4.39 -6.73 12.47
N VAL A 303 -3.56 -5.93 11.78
CA VAL A 303 -3.58 -4.47 11.85
C VAL A 303 -4.12 -3.84 10.55
N HIS A 304 -3.88 -4.46 9.39
CA HIS A 304 -4.15 -3.86 8.07
C HIS A 304 -5.30 -4.51 7.29
N ARG A 305 -5.87 -5.62 7.77
CA ARG A 305 -7.08 -6.22 7.17
C ARG A 305 -8.26 -5.25 7.26
N PRO A 306 -8.79 -4.71 6.14
CA PRO A 306 -9.90 -3.76 6.18
C PRO A 306 -11.17 -4.38 6.79
N GLU A 307 -11.33 -5.70 6.69
CA GLU A 307 -12.45 -6.46 7.27
C GLU A 307 -12.44 -6.38 8.79
N LEU A 308 -11.25 -6.47 9.39
CA LEU A 308 -11.07 -6.37 10.83
C LEU A 308 -11.19 -4.92 11.31
N ALA A 309 -10.67 -3.96 10.53
CA ALA A 309 -10.83 -2.54 10.82
C ALA A 309 -12.31 -2.10 10.78
N LEU A 310 -13.09 -2.58 9.80
CA LEU A 310 -14.54 -2.44 9.72
C LEU A 310 -15.20 -2.98 11.00
N LEU A 311 -14.93 -4.24 11.34
CA LEU A 311 -15.61 -4.93 12.43
C LEU A 311 -15.25 -4.37 13.81
N ASP A 312 -14.04 -3.83 14.00
CA ASP A 312 -13.66 -3.10 15.21
C ASP A 312 -14.43 -1.75 15.34
N ARG A 313 -14.70 -1.04 14.23
CA ARG A 313 -15.58 0.15 14.24
C ARG A 313 -17.04 -0.23 14.53
N GLU A 314 -17.52 -1.37 14.05
CA GLU A 314 -18.86 -1.89 14.37
C GLU A 314 -18.98 -2.26 15.86
N VAL A 315 -17.96 -2.87 16.46
CA VAL A 315 -17.88 -3.12 17.92
C VAL A 315 -17.93 -1.80 18.72
N GLU A 316 -17.21 -0.77 18.28
CA GLU A 316 -17.25 0.56 18.92
C GLU A 316 -18.63 1.21 18.79
N ALA A 317 -19.27 1.11 17.63
CA ALA A 317 -20.64 1.57 17.42
C ALA A 317 -21.64 0.87 18.35
N ALA A 318 -21.62 -0.47 18.41
CA ALA A 318 -22.50 -1.25 19.27
C ALA A 318 -22.29 -0.96 20.77
N ARG A 319 -21.04 -0.72 21.20
CA ARG A 319 -20.73 -0.27 22.56
C ARG A 319 -21.31 1.12 22.86
N HIS A 320 -21.23 2.06 21.93
CA HIS A 320 -21.82 3.40 22.09
C HIS A 320 -23.36 3.38 22.05
N GLU A 321 -23.97 2.47 21.28
CA GLU A 321 -25.41 2.20 21.34
C GLU A 321 -25.86 1.66 22.71
N LEU A 322 -25.12 0.70 23.25
CA LEU A 322 -25.36 0.16 24.59
C LEU A 322 -25.27 1.26 25.67
N ASP A 323 -24.31 2.17 25.56
CA ASP A 323 -24.22 3.32 26.47
C ASP A 323 -25.38 4.31 26.29
N ALA A 324 -25.83 4.57 25.05
CA ALA A 324 -27.03 5.36 24.80
C ALA A 324 -28.28 4.72 25.45
N ALA A 325 -28.49 3.41 25.25
CA ALA A 325 -29.59 2.66 25.87
C ALA A 325 -29.53 2.67 27.41
N ARG A 326 -28.31 2.57 28.00
CA ARG A 326 -28.09 2.69 29.45
C ARG A 326 -28.44 4.08 29.98
N ILE A 327 -28.12 5.14 29.25
CA ILE A 327 -28.44 6.53 29.60
C ILE A 327 -29.96 6.78 29.51
N GLU A 328 -30.62 6.21 28.51
CA GLU A 328 -32.07 6.31 28.27
C GLU A 328 -32.94 5.62 29.35
N ARG A 329 -32.32 4.89 30.29
CA ARG A 329 -32.94 4.44 31.55
C ARG A 329 -33.26 5.61 32.51
N ARG A 330 -32.67 6.80 32.30
CA ARG A 330 -32.91 8.01 33.09
C ARG A 330 -33.99 8.87 32.41
N PRO A 331 -34.86 9.57 33.16
CA PRO A 331 -35.83 10.48 32.56
C PRO A 331 -35.13 11.69 31.91
N GLY A 332 -35.69 12.15 30.79
CA GLY A 332 -35.39 13.48 30.23
C GLY A 332 -36.15 14.57 30.98
N VAL A 333 -36.09 15.80 30.47
CA VAL A 333 -36.84 16.95 30.97
C VAL A 333 -37.40 17.71 29.77
N ALA A 334 -38.68 18.07 29.74
CA ALA A 334 -39.21 19.01 28.75
C ALA A 334 -39.48 20.37 29.40
N LEU A 335 -39.07 21.43 28.71
CA LEU A 335 -39.37 22.81 29.08
C LEU A 335 -40.52 23.31 28.21
N THR A 336 -41.57 23.81 28.85
CA THR A 336 -42.76 24.33 28.19
C THR A 336 -42.89 25.83 28.49
N GLY A 337 -43.04 26.66 27.46
CA GLY A 337 -43.47 28.05 27.57
C GLY A 337 -44.81 28.23 26.88
N ALA A 338 -45.83 28.72 27.59
CA ALA A 338 -47.16 28.95 27.03
C ALA A 338 -47.64 30.38 27.27
N TYR A 339 -48.14 31.01 26.21
CA TYR A 339 -48.76 32.34 26.24
C TYR A 339 -50.26 32.22 25.97
N GLY A 340 -51.06 32.57 26.98
CA GLY A 340 -52.52 32.51 26.96
C GLY A 340 -53.14 33.88 26.77
N MET A 341 -53.73 34.12 25.60
CA MET A 341 -54.50 35.32 25.29
C MET A 341 -55.92 35.21 25.84
N ARG A 342 -56.41 36.21 26.57
CA ARG A 342 -57.75 36.19 27.21
C ARG A 342 -58.62 37.37 26.79
N SER A 343 -59.90 37.09 26.53
CA SER A 343 -60.88 38.08 26.07
C SER A 343 -61.34 39.05 27.17
N SER A 344 -61.50 38.58 28.40
CA SER A 344 -62.08 39.35 29.51
C SER A 344 -61.15 39.56 30.72
N ARG A 345 -59.87 39.19 30.61
CA ARG A 345 -58.84 39.27 31.67
C ARG A 345 -57.46 39.51 31.03
N PRO A 346 -56.46 39.99 31.78
CA PRO A 346 -55.09 40.11 31.27
C PRO A 346 -54.54 38.77 30.78
N ASP A 347 -53.62 38.79 29.82
CA ASP A 347 -52.96 37.59 29.29
C ASP A 347 -52.08 36.90 30.35
N VAL A 348 -51.74 35.63 30.11
CA VAL A 348 -50.94 34.80 31.02
C VAL A 348 -49.71 34.26 30.31
N LEU A 349 -48.52 34.48 30.88
CA LEU A 349 -47.34 33.68 30.57
C LEU A 349 -47.23 32.55 31.60
N SER A 350 -47.08 31.31 31.12
CA SER A 350 -46.81 30.13 31.92
C SER A 350 -45.49 29.49 31.49
N VAL A 351 -44.68 29.08 32.46
CA VAL A 351 -43.47 28.29 32.23
C VAL A 351 -43.59 27.00 33.04
N GLY A 352 -43.46 25.87 32.36
CA GLY A 352 -43.59 24.53 32.93
C GLY A 352 -42.32 23.71 32.73
N VAL A 353 -42.11 22.77 33.64
CA VAL A 353 -41.09 21.73 33.52
C VAL A 353 -41.80 20.39 33.72
N SER A 354 -41.69 19.49 32.74
CA SER A 354 -42.21 18.12 32.85
C SER A 354 -41.08 17.11 32.72
N MET A 355 -41.26 15.90 33.28
CA MET A 355 -40.35 14.78 33.05
C MET A 355 -41.13 13.50 32.74
N PRO A 356 -40.77 12.74 31.69
CA PRO A 356 -41.36 11.43 31.43
C PRO A 356 -40.79 10.40 32.41
N LEU A 357 -41.64 9.87 33.30
CA LEU A 357 -41.25 8.81 34.24
C LEU A 357 -41.30 7.43 33.55
N PRO A 358 -40.19 6.66 33.51
CA PRO A 358 -40.16 5.34 32.86
C PRO A 358 -40.79 4.25 33.74
N VAL A 359 -42.12 4.25 33.86
CA VAL A 359 -42.88 3.30 34.71
C VAL A 359 -42.72 1.84 34.24
N PHE A 360 -42.54 1.60 32.94
CA PHE A 360 -42.38 0.27 32.34
C PHE A 360 -40.92 -0.18 32.17
N ARG A 361 -39.99 0.34 32.98
CA ARG A 361 -38.53 0.15 32.84
C ARG A 361 -38.10 -1.29 32.52
N GLY A 362 -38.56 -2.27 33.30
CA GLY A 362 -38.21 -3.69 33.14
C GLY A 362 -38.72 -4.35 31.85
N ARG A 363 -39.76 -3.78 31.20
CA ARG A 363 -40.34 -4.29 29.94
C ARG A 363 -39.91 -3.51 28.70
N LYS A 364 -39.34 -2.31 28.85
CA LYS A 364 -38.93 -1.44 27.75
C LYS A 364 -37.45 -1.08 27.83
N GLN A 365 -37.06 -0.17 28.71
CA GLN A 365 -35.67 0.32 28.79
C GLN A 365 -34.67 -0.79 29.12
N ASP A 366 -34.99 -1.69 30.06
CA ASP A 366 -34.08 -2.78 30.42
C ASP A 366 -34.03 -3.88 29.33
N GLN A 367 -35.08 -4.02 28.49
CA GLN A 367 -35.08 -4.91 27.33
C GLN A 367 -34.25 -4.33 26.17
N TRP A 368 -34.31 -3.02 25.93
CA TRP A 368 -33.43 -2.34 24.98
C TRP A 368 -31.96 -2.40 25.39
N VAL A 369 -31.66 -2.28 26.69
CA VAL A 369 -30.30 -2.50 27.21
C VAL A 369 -29.88 -3.95 27.06
N ALA A 370 -30.76 -4.92 27.30
CA ALA A 370 -30.46 -6.33 27.09
C ALA A 370 -30.15 -6.62 25.60
N ALA A 371 -30.98 -6.13 24.68
CA ALA A 371 -30.75 -6.24 23.24
C ALA A 371 -29.43 -5.61 22.80
N ALA A 372 -29.17 -4.34 23.15
CA ALA A 372 -27.91 -3.68 22.82
C ALA A 372 -26.69 -4.34 23.47
N SER A 373 -26.85 -4.99 24.64
CA SER A 373 -25.77 -5.75 25.28
C SER A 373 -25.50 -7.10 24.60
N ALA A 374 -26.53 -7.73 24.04
CA ALA A 374 -26.39 -8.93 23.24
C ALA A 374 -25.74 -8.60 21.88
N GLU A 375 -26.16 -7.51 21.25
CA GLU A 375 -25.59 -7.01 19.99
C GLU A 375 -24.10 -6.69 20.14
N ALA A 376 -23.74 -5.83 21.11
CA ALA A 376 -22.33 -5.50 21.37
C ALA A 376 -21.50 -6.74 21.73
N ARG A 377 -22.11 -7.76 22.35
CA ARG A 377 -21.43 -9.02 22.65
C ARG A 377 -21.28 -9.93 21.42
N ALA A 378 -22.24 -9.89 20.49
CA ALA A 378 -22.15 -10.59 19.21
C ALA A 378 -21.02 -10.00 18.36
N SER A 379 -21.01 -8.68 18.14
CA SER A 379 -19.93 -8.02 17.37
C SER A 379 -18.54 -8.30 17.96
N GLU A 380 -18.40 -8.34 19.30
CA GLU A 380 -17.13 -8.71 19.95
C GLU A 380 -16.71 -10.16 19.69
N LEU A 381 -17.66 -11.09 19.56
CA LEU A 381 -17.39 -12.49 19.26
C LEU A 381 -17.05 -12.66 17.78
N ASP A 382 -17.77 -11.99 16.88
CA ASP A 382 -17.50 -11.97 15.44
C ASP A 382 -16.10 -11.39 15.16
N ALA A 383 -15.75 -10.30 15.85
CA ALA A 383 -14.41 -9.70 15.77
C ALA A 383 -13.31 -10.61 16.35
N ALA A 384 -13.63 -11.49 17.31
CA ALA A 384 -12.69 -12.47 17.84
C ALA A 384 -12.54 -13.68 16.90
N ASP A 385 -13.60 -14.07 16.21
CA ASP A 385 -13.59 -15.16 15.22
C ASP A 385 -12.86 -14.76 13.94
N LEU A 386 -13.16 -13.57 13.39
CA LEU A 386 -12.46 -13.02 12.23
C LEU A 386 -10.93 -12.95 12.45
N ARG A 387 -10.47 -12.59 13.65
CA ARG A 387 -9.03 -12.61 14.00
C ARG A 387 -8.42 -14.01 13.95
N ARG A 388 -9.17 -15.07 14.26
CA ARG A 388 -8.70 -16.47 14.13
C ARG A 388 -8.69 -16.90 12.67
N THR A 389 -9.72 -16.53 11.93
CA THR A 389 -9.85 -16.80 10.49
C THR A 389 -8.72 -16.14 9.71
N ILE A 390 -8.42 -14.87 9.97
CA ILE A 390 -7.28 -14.15 9.36
C ILE A 390 -5.95 -14.86 9.65
N ARG A 391 -5.68 -15.27 10.91
CA ARG A 391 -4.45 -16.02 11.22
C ARG A 391 -4.35 -17.33 10.44
N ARG A 392 -5.44 -18.11 10.40
CA ARG A 392 -5.51 -19.37 9.64
C ARG A 392 -5.23 -19.12 8.15
N GLU A 393 -5.85 -18.12 7.55
CA GLU A 393 -5.67 -17.78 6.12
C GLU A 393 -4.25 -17.31 5.82
N VAL A 394 -3.64 -16.54 6.71
CA VAL A 394 -2.23 -16.12 6.59
C VAL A 394 -1.28 -17.29 6.75
N ALA A 395 -1.54 -18.22 7.67
CA ALA A 395 -0.75 -19.44 7.84
C ALA A 395 -0.83 -20.37 6.63
N GLU A 396 -2.03 -20.59 6.10
CA GLU A 396 -2.26 -21.33 4.86
C GLU A 396 -1.54 -20.67 3.69
N ALA A 397 -1.75 -19.37 3.47
CA ALA A 397 -1.16 -18.63 2.35
C ALA A 397 0.38 -18.52 2.43
N HIS A 398 0.96 -18.43 3.63
CA HIS A 398 2.41 -18.48 3.83
C HIS A 398 2.98 -19.86 3.47
N ALA A 399 2.39 -20.94 3.99
CA ALA A 399 2.84 -22.30 3.68
C ALA A 399 2.75 -22.60 2.17
N ASP A 400 1.62 -22.23 1.58
CA ASP A 400 1.33 -22.28 0.14
C ASP A 400 2.36 -21.55 -0.72
N LEU A 401 2.87 -20.41 -0.24
CA LEU A 401 3.84 -19.58 -0.96
C LEU A 401 5.25 -20.15 -0.86
N VAL A 402 5.66 -20.62 0.33
CA VAL A 402 6.95 -21.27 0.54
C VAL A 402 7.08 -22.51 -0.35
N GLU A 403 6.05 -23.36 -0.39
CA GLU A 403 6.03 -24.53 -1.27
C GLU A 403 6.13 -24.13 -2.75
N ALA A 404 5.30 -23.19 -3.21
CA ALA A 404 5.29 -22.76 -4.61
C ALA A 404 6.62 -22.11 -5.04
N ARG A 405 7.29 -21.38 -4.14
CA ARG A 405 8.63 -20.81 -4.36
C ARG A 405 9.69 -21.89 -4.56
N GLU A 406 9.77 -22.87 -3.65
CA GLU A 406 10.76 -23.95 -3.75
C GLU A 406 10.57 -24.78 -5.03
N GLN A 407 9.32 -25.07 -5.39
CA GLN A 407 8.99 -25.77 -6.64
C GLN A 407 9.37 -24.95 -7.88
N LEU A 408 9.17 -23.63 -7.87
CA LEU A 408 9.45 -22.81 -9.05
C LEU A 408 10.95 -22.68 -9.33
N VAL A 409 11.76 -22.45 -8.31
CA VAL A 409 13.23 -22.40 -8.43
C VAL A 409 13.77 -23.74 -8.97
N LEU A 410 13.26 -24.87 -8.45
CA LEU A 410 13.62 -26.21 -8.94
C LEU A 410 13.29 -26.39 -10.43
N LEU A 411 12.14 -25.90 -10.89
CA LEU A 411 11.75 -25.96 -12.31
C LEU A 411 12.63 -25.05 -13.17
N GLN A 412 12.85 -23.80 -12.76
CA GLN A 412 13.59 -22.78 -13.51
C GLN A 412 15.09 -23.10 -13.64
N GLU A 413 15.77 -23.40 -12.53
CA GLU A 413 17.23 -23.59 -12.49
C GLU A 413 17.63 -25.05 -12.73
N GLY A 414 16.79 -26.00 -12.30
CA GLY A 414 17.08 -27.43 -12.38
C GLY A 414 16.46 -28.12 -13.60
N VAL A 415 15.13 -28.29 -13.60
CA VAL A 415 14.46 -29.25 -14.48
C VAL A 415 14.35 -28.76 -15.93
N ILE A 416 13.94 -27.51 -16.18
CA ILE A 416 13.75 -26.99 -17.54
C ILE A 416 15.06 -26.96 -18.35
N PRO A 417 16.20 -26.45 -17.83
CA PRO A 417 17.46 -26.47 -18.56
C PRO A 417 17.92 -27.89 -18.92
N GLN A 418 17.74 -28.85 -18.01
CA GLN A 418 18.08 -30.26 -18.24
C GLN A 418 17.14 -30.89 -19.29
N ALA A 419 15.84 -30.61 -19.23
CA ALA A 419 14.87 -31.09 -20.21
C ALA A 419 15.13 -30.54 -21.62
N ARG A 420 15.54 -29.27 -21.75
CA ARG A 420 15.97 -28.69 -23.05
C ARG A 420 17.22 -29.38 -23.58
N ALA A 421 18.25 -29.54 -22.75
CA ALA A 421 19.48 -30.23 -23.14
C ALA A 421 19.21 -31.70 -23.56
N ALA A 422 18.25 -32.38 -22.91
CA ALA A 422 17.82 -33.72 -23.29
C ALA A 422 17.14 -33.74 -24.67
N VAL A 423 16.26 -32.77 -24.98
CA VAL A 423 15.64 -32.62 -26.31
C VAL A 423 16.68 -32.33 -27.39
N GLU A 424 17.60 -31.39 -27.14
CA GLU A 424 18.66 -31.03 -28.07
C GLU A 424 19.58 -32.22 -28.40
N SER A 425 19.97 -32.97 -27.37
CA SER A 425 20.78 -34.20 -27.49
C SER A 425 20.04 -35.30 -28.26
N ALA A 426 18.79 -35.60 -27.89
CA ALA A 426 17.99 -36.61 -28.57
C ALA A 426 17.70 -36.24 -30.04
N ALA A 427 17.48 -34.95 -30.33
CA ALA A 427 17.27 -34.46 -31.68
C ALA A 427 18.54 -34.52 -32.53
N ALA A 428 19.71 -34.30 -31.92
CA ALA A 428 21.00 -34.48 -32.58
C ALA A 428 21.26 -35.97 -32.91
N ALA A 429 21.09 -36.86 -31.94
CA ALA A 429 21.29 -38.30 -32.11
C ALA A 429 20.31 -38.92 -33.14
N TYR A 430 19.05 -38.47 -33.18
CA TYR A 430 18.11 -38.92 -34.20
C TYR A 430 18.56 -38.50 -35.62
N ARG A 431 19.05 -37.26 -35.79
CA ARG A 431 19.56 -36.77 -37.09
C ARG A 431 20.83 -37.49 -37.57
N THR A 432 21.64 -38.06 -36.69
CA THR A 432 22.81 -38.87 -37.08
C THR A 432 22.48 -40.36 -37.27
N GLY A 433 21.28 -40.80 -36.91
CA GLY A 433 20.86 -42.20 -36.94
C GLY A 433 21.29 -43.03 -35.72
N ASP A 434 21.94 -42.40 -34.73
CA ASP A 434 22.41 -43.06 -33.50
C ASP A 434 21.33 -43.12 -32.39
N GLY A 435 20.23 -42.38 -32.56
CA GLY A 435 19.13 -42.26 -31.59
C GLY A 435 17.77 -42.73 -32.12
N SER A 436 16.81 -42.95 -31.21
CA SER A 436 15.43 -43.33 -31.55
C SER A 436 14.47 -42.14 -31.54
N PHE A 437 13.48 -42.13 -32.44
CA PHE A 437 12.43 -41.11 -32.46
C PHE A 437 11.59 -41.10 -31.18
N THR A 438 11.35 -42.28 -30.59
CA THR A 438 10.64 -42.41 -29.31
C THR A 438 11.35 -41.64 -28.19
N GLY A 439 12.68 -41.73 -28.09
CA GLY A 439 13.46 -40.99 -27.09
C GLY A 439 13.42 -39.48 -27.30
N LEU A 440 13.42 -39.01 -28.55
CA LEU A 440 13.21 -37.60 -28.88
C LEU A 440 11.81 -37.13 -28.45
N MET A 441 10.77 -37.91 -28.75
CA MET A 441 9.39 -37.57 -28.39
C MET A 441 9.14 -37.63 -26.87
N GLU A 442 9.80 -38.55 -26.16
CA GLU A 442 9.75 -38.62 -24.70
C GLU A 442 10.42 -37.39 -24.07
N ALA A 443 11.62 -37.01 -24.52
CA ALA A 443 12.29 -35.79 -24.09
C ALA A 443 11.45 -34.53 -24.36
N GLN A 444 10.85 -34.42 -25.55
CA GLN A 444 9.99 -33.29 -25.93
C GLN A 444 8.72 -33.22 -25.07
N THR A 445 8.15 -34.37 -24.70
CA THR A 445 6.98 -34.48 -23.82
C THR A 445 7.31 -34.07 -22.39
N ILE A 446 8.50 -34.46 -21.89
CA ILE A 446 9.01 -34.03 -20.58
C ILE A 446 9.18 -32.51 -20.57
N LEU A 447 9.90 -31.94 -21.54
CA LEU A 447 10.11 -30.49 -21.65
C LEU A 447 8.77 -29.73 -21.68
N PHE A 448 7.86 -30.13 -22.57
CA PHE A 448 6.55 -29.50 -22.69
C PHE A 448 5.75 -29.53 -21.38
N ARG A 449 5.69 -30.69 -20.70
CA ARG A 449 4.99 -30.81 -19.42
C ARG A 449 5.62 -29.93 -18.34
N THR A 450 6.95 -29.85 -18.29
CA THR A 450 7.67 -29.03 -17.30
C THR A 450 7.47 -27.53 -17.56
N GLU A 451 7.48 -27.07 -18.82
CA GLU A 451 7.20 -25.66 -19.15
C GLU A 451 5.74 -25.27 -18.82
N ILE A 452 4.76 -26.15 -19.09
CA ILE A 452 3.36 -25.92 -18.67
C ILE A 452 3.22 -25.94 -17.13
N GLN A 453 3.90 -26.85 -16.43
CA GLN A 453 3.90 -26.88 -14.97
C GLN A 453 4.48 -25.60 -14.37
N HIS A 454 5.58 -25.08 -14.94
CA HIS A 454 6.18 -23.81 -14.52
C HIS A 454 5.22 -22.62 -14.68
N ALA A 455 4.55 -22.50 -15.84
CA ALA A 455 3.54 -21.46 -16.07
C ALA A 455 2.40 -21.54 -15.05
N HIS A 456 1.89 -22.75 -14.79
CA HIS A 456 0.87 -23.01 -13.77
C HIS A 456 1.32 -22.61 -12.36
N MET A 457 2.54 -22.95 -11.97
CA MET A 457 3.09 -22.60 -10.65
C MET A 457 3.31 -21.09 -10.51
N SER A 458 3.84 -20.42 -11.53
CA SER A 458 4.08 -18.97 -11.47
C SER A 458 2.80 -18.15 -11.38
N ALA A 459 1.78 -18.49 -12.20
CA ALA A 459 0.48 -17.85 -12.10
C ALA A 459 -0.26 -18.22 -10.80
N GLY A 460 -0.06 -19.44 -10.29
CA GLY A 460 -0.51 -19.86 -8.96
C GLY A 460 0.10 -19.00 -7.85
N LEU A 461 1.41 -18.74 -7.91
CA LEU A 461 2.13 -17.87 -6.98
C LEU A 461 1.60 -16.44 -7.05
N GLY A 462 1.47 -15.85 -8.24
CA GLY A 462 0.92 -14.50 -8.42
C GLY A 462 -0.47 -14.32 -7.81
N ARG A 463 -1.37 -15.31 -7.97
CA ARG A 463 -2.69 -15.29 -7.32
C ARG A 463 -2.63 -15.41 -5.79
N LYS A 464 -1.69 -16.19 -5.24
CA LYS A 464 -1.46 -16.31 -3.80
C LYS A 464 -0.89 -15.01 -3.23
N LEU A 465 0.05 -14.38 -3.94
CA LEU A 465 0.63 -13.07 -3.63
C LEU A 465 -0.42 -11.96 -3.63
N ALA A 466 -1.29 -11.90 -4.64
CA ALA A 466 -2.37 -10.92 -4.71
C ALA A 466 -3.34 -10.98 -3.51
N ARG A 467 -3.51 -12.15 -2.88
CA ARG A 467 -4.31 -12.32 -1.64
C ARG A 467 -3.56 -11.90 -0.37
N LEU A 468 -2.25 -11.71 -0.46
CA LEU A 468 -1.35 -11.24 0.60
C LEU A 468 -0.92 -9.77 0.40
N GLU A 469 -1.07 -9.22 -0.81
CA GLU A 469 -0.67 -7.86 -1.17
C GLU A 469 -1.24 -6.78 -0.23
N ARG A 470 -0.38 -5.82 0.13
CA ARG A 470 -0.67 -4.76 1.08
C ARG A 470 -0.48 -3.38 0.46
N GLU A 471 -1.47 -2.52 0.67
CA GLU A 471 -1.39 -1.08 0.44
C GLU A 471 -1.11 -0.36 1.77
N VAL A 472 0.04 0.31 1.89
CA VAL A 472 0.35 1.19 3.02
C VAL A 472 -0.04 2.62 2.65
N ARG A 473 -0.81 3.28 3.51
CA ARG A 473 -1.21 4.68 3.37
C ARG A 473 -0.58 5.53 4.47
N ALA A 474 0.14 6.58 4.09
CA ALA A 474 0.80 7.51 4.98
C ALA A 474 0.40 8.96 4.62
N PRO A 475 -0.14 9.76 5.54
CA PRO A 475 -0.31 11.19 5.31
C PRO A 475 1.05 11.87 5.22
N GLY A 476 1.16 12.95 4.45
CA GLY A 476 2.41 13.69 4.30
C GLY A 476 2.25 15.13 3.84
N GLU A 477 3.36 15.85 3.75
CA GLU A 477 3.44 17.25 3.36
C GLU A 477 4.55 17.45 2.31
N VAL A 478 4.28 18.28 1.30
CA VAL A 478 5.31 18.71 0.34
C VAL A 478 6.27 19.71 1.02
N ARG A 479 7.56 19.46 0.91
CA ARG A 479 8.67 20.27 1.42
C ARG A 479 9.61 20.70 0.29
N TRP A 480 10.42 21.72 0.58
CA TRP A 480 11.52 22.14 -0.27
C TRP A 480 12.60 21.04 -0.31
N ASP A 481 13.23 20.82 -1.46
CA ASP A 481 14.49 20.09 -1.52
C ASP A 481 15.60 20.97 -0.91
N GLU A 482 16.06 20.62 0.29
CA GLU A 482 17.09 21.39 0.99
C GLU A 482 18.45 21.38 0.28
N THR A 483 18.74 20.36 -0.55
CA THR A 483 19.97 20.30 -1.35
C THR A 483 19.94 21.28 -2.52
N ARG A 484 18.74 21.76 -2.89
CA ARG A 484 18.48 22.76 -3.94
C ARG A 484 18.19 24.16 -3.39
N LEU A 485 18.42 24.39 -2.09
CA LEU A 485 18.40 25.73 -1.51
C LEU A 485 19.74 26.43 -1.72
N SER A 486 19.73 27.56 -2.42
CA SER A 486 20.89 28.44 -2.56
C SER A 486 20.76 29.66 -1.66
N THR A 487 21.71 29.81 -0.73
CA THR A 487 21.83 30.99 0.12
C THR A 487 22.73 32.02 -0.56
N VAL A 488 22.20 33.23 -0.76
CA VAL A 488 22.96 34.38 -1.28
C VAL A 488 23.41 35.24 -0.11
N SER A 489 24.73 35.32 0.10
CA SER A 489 25.38 36.13 1.12
C SER A 489 26.58 36.88 0.51
N LEU A 490 26.98 37.98 1.16
CA LEU A 490 28.13 38.79 0.76
C LEU A 490 29.28 38.64 1.75
N ARG A 491 30.53 38.73 1.27
CA ARG A 491 31.75 38.57 2.08
C ARG A 491 32.30 39.88 2.67
N PHE A 492 31.53 40.96 2.58
CA PHE A 492 31.81 42.29 3.12
C PHE A 492 30.53 42.88 3.73
N GLY A 493 30.66 43.85 4.62
CA GLY A 493 29.49 44.57 5.18
C GLY A 493 29.06 45.74 4.29
N GLY A 494 27.79 46.12 4.31
CA GLY A 494 27.27 47.19 3.46
C GLY A 494 25.84 47.62 3.79
N TRP A 495 25.29 48.46 2.92
CA TRP A 495 23.90 48.91 2.94
C TRP A 495 23.23 48.53 1.62
N ALA A 496 21.98 48.05 1.67
CA ALA A 496 21.20 47.77 0.47
C ALA A 496 20.52 49.05 -0.03
N GLU A 497 20.98 49.61 -1.15
CA GLU A 497 20.44 50.87 -1.69
C GLU A 497 19.18 50.67 -2.52
N ARG A 498 19.09 49.58 -3.28
CA ARG A 498 17.95 49.28 -4.15
C ARG A 498 17.75 47.78 -4.24
N LEU A 499 16.53 47.31 -3.99
CA LEU A 499 16.17 45.91 -4.24
C LEU A 499 15.52 45.82 -5.63
N HIS A 500 16.09 45.04 -6.55
CA HIS A 500 15.42 44.66 -7.80
C HIS A 500 14.41 43.52 -7.58
N VAL A 501 14.60 42.77 -6.49
CA VAL A 501 13.77 41.67 -6.02
C VAL A 501 13.32 41.99 -4.58
N ASP A 502 12.08 42.44 -4.46
CA ASP A 502 11.53 43.10 -3.28
C ASP A 502 10.52 42.26 -2.48
N PHE A 503 10.07 41.11 -3.03
CA PHE A 503 9.14 40.18 -2.38
C PHE A 503 9.52 38.70 -2.59
N THR A 504 9.05 37.83 -1.69
CA THR A 504 9.22 36.36 -1.77
C THR A 504 8.20 35.74 -2.73
N GLY A 505 8.53 34.59 -3.32
CA GLY A 505 7.73 33.91 -4.35
C GLY A 505 8.00 34.37 -5.79
N ARG A 506 8.89 35.35 -6.00
CA ARG A 506 9.37 35.74 -7.33
C ARG A 506 10.39 34.73 -7.86
N PHE A 507 10.23 34.31 -9.11
CA PHE A 507 11.26 33.54 -9.83
C PHE A 507 12.37 34.47 -10.33
N VAL A 508 13.62 34.03 -10.25
CA VAL A 508 14.81 34.69 -10.78
C VAL A 508 15.66 33.70 -11.56
N GLU A 509 16.30 34.16 -12.64
CA GLU A 509 17.28 33.38 -13.40
C GLU A 509 18.70 33.68 -12.90
N ALA A 510 19.61 32.70 -13.00
CA ALA A 510 21.03 32.92 -12.73
C ALA A 510 21.58 34.13 -13.51
N GLY A 511 22.35 35.01 -12.84
CA GLY A 511 22.85 36.27 -13.38
C GLY A 511 21.89 37.46 -13.27
N SER A 512 20.61 37.24 -12.95
CA SER A 512 19.62 38.32 -12.74
C SER A 512 20.02 39.22 -11.57
N PRO A 513 19.83 40.55 -11.66
CA PRO A 513 20.13 41.47 -10.56
C PRO A 513 19.12 41.27 -9.41
N LEU A 514 19.63 41.11 -8.19
CA LEU A 514 18.84 40.98 -6.96
C LEU A 514 18.75 42.32 -6.22
N MET A 515 19.89 42.98 -6.00
CA MET A 515 19.96 44.30 -5.36
C MET A 515 21.25 45.08 -5.66
N GLU A 516 21.20 46.39 -5.53
CA GLU A 516 22.37 47.30 -5.52
C GLU A 516 22.82 47.55 -4.08
N VAL A 517 24.13 47.52 -3.86
CA VAL A 517 24.77 47.53 -2.54
C VAL A 517 25.87 48.58 -2.49
N TYR A 518 25.85 49.42 -1.45
CA TYR A 518 26.94 50.32 -1.09
C TYR A 518 27.81 49.72 0.03
N SER A 519 29.13 49.78 -0.11
CA SER A 519 30.07 49.37 0.94
C SER A 519 31.34 50.24 0.95
N PRO A 520 31.62 50.98 2.05
CA PRO A 520 32.85 51.75 2.20
C PRO A 520 34.12 50.90 2.15
N GLU A 521 34.03 49.66 2.64
CA GLU A 521 35.14 48.70 2.60
C GLU A 521 35.48 48.31 1.15
N LEU A 522 34.45 48.17 0.32
CA LEU A 522 34.58 47.89 -1.10
C LEU A 522 35.09 49.09 -1.90
N VAL A 523 34.62 50.30 -1.59
CA VAL A 523 35.14 51.57 -2.14
C VAL A 523 36.64 51.70 -1.84
N SER A 524 37.05 51.53 -0.59
CA SER A 524 38.47 51.59 -0.20
C SER A 524 39.31 50.49 -0.86
N ALA A 525 38.77 49.28 -1.04
CA ALA A 525 39.48 48.21 -1.74
C ALA A 525 39.61 48.44 -3.27
N GLN A 526 38.71 49.23 -3.87
CA GLN A 526 38.84 49.70 -5.25
C GLN A 526 39.88 50.82 -5.38
N GLU A 527 39.93 51.75 -4.43
CA GLU A 527 41.00 52.78 -4.35
C GLU A 527 42.39 52.12 -4.24
N ASP A 528 42.53 51.10 -3.38
CA ASP A 528 43.73 50.25 -3.26
C ASP A 528 44.12 49.61 -4.61
N LEU A 529 43.15 49.12 -5.39
CA LEU A 529 43.38 48.54 -6.72
C LEU A 529 43.88 49.58 -7.73
N LEU A 530 43.25 50.76 -7.75
CA LEU A 530 43.61 51.86 -8.64
C LEU A 530 45.01 52.40 -8.31
N ALA A 531 45.33 52.54 -7.02
CA ALA A 531 46.67 52.94 -6.54
C ALA A 531 47.74 51.87 -6.85
N ALA A 532 47.42 50.59 -6.68
CA ALA A 532 48.31 49.50 -7.09
C ALA A 532 48.57 49.50 -8.60
N ARG A 533 47.57 49.88 -9.41
CA ARG A 533 47.65 49.94 -10.87
C ARG A 533 48.40 51.17 -11.38
N SER A 534 48.24 52.34 -10.76
CA SER A 534 49.06 53.52 -11.09
C SER A 534 50.52 53.25 -10.77
N LEU A 535 50.82 52.68 -9.60
CA LEU A 535 52.16 52.26 -9.21
C LEU A 535 52.77 51.25 -10.19
N ALA A 536 52.00 50.26 -10.67
CA ALA A 536 52.48 49.32 -11.69
C ALA A 536 52.75 49.99 -13.04
N ARG A 537 51.91 50.94 -13.47
CA ARG A 537 52.15 51.75 -14.69
C ARG A 537 53.41 52.59 -14.57
N GLU A 538 53.63 53.27 -13.45
CA GLU A 538 54.83 54.09 -13.21
C GLU A 538 56.10 53.24 -13.16
N LEU A 539 56.07 52.12 -12.43
CA LEU A 539 57.24 51.25 -12.29
C LEU A 539 57.54 50.39 -13.52
N SER A 540 56.62 50.24 -14.48
CA SER A 540 56.91 49.54 -15.74
C SER A 540 58.02 50.21 -16.59
N GLY A 541 58.31 51.50 -16.35
CA GLY A 541 59.44 52.21 -16.96
C GLY A 541 60.72 52.23 -16.12
N SER A 542 60.73 51.62 -14.93
CA SER A 542 61.83 51.72 -13.97
C SER A 542 63.00 50.79 -14.30
N ARG A 543 64.23 51.31 -14.15
CA ARG A 543 65.48 50.55 -14.37
C ARG A 543 65.95 49.75 -13.14
N VAL A 544 65.18 49.74 -12.05
CA VAL A 544 65.55 49.04 -10.80
C VAL A 544 65.16 47.55 -10.90
N PRO A 545 66.11 46.60 -10.80
CA PRO A 545 65.81 45.17 -10.93
C PRO A 545 64.79 44.68 -9.90
N GLY A 546 63.80 43.91 -10.37
CA GLY A 546 62.75 43.32 -9.53
C GLY A 546 61.59 44.26 -9.16
N SER A 547 61.63 45.55 -9.52
CA SER A 547 60.54 46.49 -9.22
C SER A 547 59.22 46.15 -9.90
N VAL A 548 59.25 45.80 -11.20
CA VAL A 548 58.07 45.41 -11.99
C VAL A 548 57.38 44.18 -11.38
N ASN A 549 58.15 43.12 -11.11
CA ASN A 549 57.61 41.90 -10.47
C ASN A 549 56.97 42.18 -9.10
N ARG A 550 57.48 43.19 -8.36
CA ARG A 550 56.91 43.60 -7.07
C ARG A 550 55.63 44.41 -7.24
N SER A 551 55.57 45.36 -8.18
CA SER A 551 54.33 46.10 -8.46
C SER A 551 53.23 45.20 -9.02
N ASP A 552 53.57 44.25 -9.89
CA ASP A 552 52.63 43.28 -10.44
C ASP A 552 52.12 42.29 -9.38
N ALA A 553 52.91 42.02 -8.34
CA ALA A 553 52.46 41.25 -7.19
C ALA A 553 51.46 42.05 -6.32
N VAL A 554 51.67 43.35 -6.12
CA VAL A 554 50.73 44.23 -5.39
C VAL A 554 49.42 44.38 -6.16
N LEU A 555 49.47 44.63 -7.47
CA LEU A 555 48.28 44.72 -8.32
C LEU A 555 47.47 43.41 -8.34
N ARG A 556 48.14 42.26 -8.44
CA ARG A 556 47.46 40.96 -8.30
C ARG A 556 46.85 40.76 -6.92
N ALA A 557 47.56 41.09 -5.84
CA ALA A 557 47.05 40.94 -4.48
C ALA A 557 45.80 41.82 -4.20
N ALA A 558 45.73 43.02 -4.77
CA ALA A 558 44.56 43.89 -4.72
C ALA A 558 43.37 43.29 -5.50
N ARG A 559 43.60 42.85 -6.75
CA ARG A 559 42.57 42.20 -7.58
C ARG A 559 42.04 40.89 -6.94
N ASP A 560 42.94 40.10 -6.39
CA ASP A 560 42.61 38.85 -5.70
C ASP A 560 41.94 39.09 -4.33
N ARG A 561 42.03 40.30 -3.75
CA ARG A 561 41.21 40.70 -2.58
C ARG A 561 39.75 40.86 -2.99
N LEU A 562 39.48 41.67 -4.02
CA LEU A 562 38.12 41.91 -4.53
C LEU A 562 37.45 40.62 -5.03
N ARG A 563 38.19 39.76 -5.74
CA ARG A 563 37.71 38.42 -6.14
C ARG A 563 37.37 37.52 -4.96
N ARG A 564 38.17 37.52 -3.88
CA ARG A 564 37.87 36.76 -2.65
C ARG A 564 36.66 37.31 -1.89
N TRP A 565 36.30 38.57 -2.12
CA TRP A 565 35.06 39.18 -1.64
C TRP A 565 33.85 38.94 -2.56
N GLN A 566 34.01 38.13 -3.62
CA GLN A 566 32.96 37.76 -4.59
C GLN A 566 32.37 38.96 -5.37
N VAL A 567 33.17 40.01 -5.56
CA VAL A 567 32.89 41.08 -6.53
C VAL A 567 32.99 40.49 -7.93
N ASP A 568 32.05 40.82 -8.82
CA ASP A 568 32.06 40.27 -10.18
C ASP A 568 33.31 40.72 -10.94
N SER A 569 33.87 39.80 -11.73
CA SER A 569 34.96 40.07 -12.66
C SER A 569 34.70 41.24 -13.61
N ALA A 570 33.44 41.43 -14.05
CA ALA A 570 33.04 42.53 -14.91
C ALA A 570 33.12 43.88 -14.19
N ASP A 571 32.70 43.94 -12.93
CA ASP A 571 32.75 45.16 -12.11
C ASP A 571 34.20 45.53 -11.78
N ILE A 572 35.04 44.55 -11.44
CA ILE A 572 36.49 44.75 -11.24
C ILE A 572 37.16 45.26 -12.53
N GLN A 573 36.79 44.70 -13.69
CA GLN A 573 37.31 45.15 -14.99
C GLN A 573 36.81 46.56 -15.34
N ALA A 574 35.56 46.90 -15.02
CA ALA A 574 35.00 48.23 -15.24
C ALA A 574 35.77 49.30 -14.43
N VAL A 575 36.00 49.06 -13.13
CA VAL A 575 36.82 49.94 -12.26
C VAL A 575 38.22 50.12 -12.83
N GLU A 576 38.84 49.04 -13.32
CA GLU A 576 40.13 49.16 -13.99
C GLU A 576 40.02 49.97 -15.29
N GLU A 577 39.09 49.71 -16.18
CA GLU A 577 39.00 50.38 -17.49
C GLU A 577 38.65 51.88 -17.39
N THR A 578 37.70 52.24 -16.53
CA THR A 578 37.31 53.64 -16.28
C THR A 578 38.35 54.40 -15.45
N GLY A 579 38.98 53.73 -14.48
CA GLY A 579 39.81 54.38 -13.46
C GLY A 579 38.99 55.08 -12.37
N GLU A 580 37.68 54.84 -12.30
CA GLU A 580 36.76 55.40 -11.33
C GLU A 580 36.23 54.29 -10.39
N VAL A 581 35.94 54.66 -9.15
CA VAL A 581 35.41 53.74 -8.13
C VAL A 581 33.89 53.63 -8.26
N LEU A 582 33.37 52.40 -8.25
CA LEU A 582 31.93 52.13 -8.17
C LEU A 582 31.48 52.28 -6.71
N GLU A 583 30.64 53.28 -6.44
CA GLU A 583 30.00 53.46 -5.14
C GLU A 583 29.05 52.29 -4.81
N THR A 584 28.26 51.86 -5.80
CA THR A 584 27.33 50.73 -5.69
C THR A 584 27.71 49.57 -6.59
N VAL A 585 27.60 48.34 -6.09
CA VAL A 585 27.76 47.09 -6.85
C VAL A 585 26.45 46.31 -6.92
N THR A 586 26.17 45.68 -8.06
CA THR A 586 24.95 44.90 -8.28
C THR A 586 25.15 43.44 -7.86
N LEU A 587 24.53 43.03 -6.76
CA LEU A 587 24.44 41.61 -6.39
C LEU A 587 23.53 40.87 -7.38
N ARG A 588 24.07 39.83 -8.02
CA ARG A 588 23.36 38.97 -8.98
C ARG A 588 23.02 37.61 -8.38
N SER A 589 21.99 36.97 -8.92
CA SER A 589 21.59 35.62 -8.51
C SER A 589 22.63 34.58 -8.95
N PRO A 590 23.19 33.76 -8.04
CA PRO A 590 24.15 32.72 -8.43
C PRO A 590 23.48 31.53 -9.15
N HIS A 591 22.19 31.28 -8.89
CA HIS A 591 21.41 30.19 -9.45
C HIS A 591 20.00 30.67 -9.86
N SER A 592 19.30 29.88 -10.68
CA SER A 592 17.88 30.11 -10.98
C SER A 592 17.00 29.49 -9.90
N GLY A 593 15.90 30.14 -9.53
CA GLY A 593 14.97 29.62 -8.52
C GLY A 593 13.94 30.63 -8.02
N PHE A 594 13.06 30.19 -7.13
CA PHE A 594 12.08 31.03 -6.43
C PHE A 594 12.67 31.62 -5.14
N VAL A 595 12.43 32.90 -4.89
CA VAL A 595 12.88 33.60 -3.68
C VAL A 595 12.04 33.16 -2.49
N VAL A 596 12.52 32.22 -1.69
CA VAL A 596 11.80 31.72 -0.50
C VAL A 596 12.02 32.61 0.72
N GLU A 597 13.13 33.35 0.76
CA GLU A 597 13.45 34.29 1.83
C GLU A 597 14.15 35.53 1.29
N LYS A 598 13.83 36.68 1.89
CA LYS A 598 14.46 37.98 1.65
C LYS A 598 14.65 38.67 3.00
N ALA A 599 15.85 38.56 3.56
CA ALA A 599 16.18 39.01 4.91
C ALA A 599 16.80 40.42 4.96
N VAL A 600 16.55 41.24 3.93
CA VAL A 600 17.11 42.60 3.79
C VAL A 600 16.06 43.58 3.25
N GLN A 601 16.06 44.82 3.74
CA GLN A 601 15.23 45.94 3.29
C GLN A 601 16.07 47.08 2.68
N VAL A 602 15.43 47.96 1.91
CA VAL A 602 16.07 49.17 1.37
C VAL A 602 16.51 50.08 2.51
N GLY A 603 17.78 50.53 2.49
CA GLY A 603 18.41 51.34 3.53
C GLY A 603 18.96 50.55 4.72
N GLU A 604 18.73 49.23 4.77
CA GLU A 604 19.19 48.38 5.88
C GLU A 604 20.69 48.06 5.74
N ARG A 605 21.40 48.04 6.88
CA ARG A 605 22.80 47.62 6.96
C ARG A 605 22.87 46.13 7.21
N PHE A 606 23.67 45.42 6.42
CA PHE A 606 23.96 44.00 6.62
C PHE A 606 25.46 43.78 6.92
N GLU A 607 25.76 42.67 7.58
CA GLU A 607 27.12 42.26 7.95
C GLU A 607 27.71 41.24 6.96
N SER A 608 29.03 41.10 6.96
CA SER A 608 29.72 40.06 6.18
C SER A 608 29.26 38.67 6.62
N GLY A 609 28.84 37.85 5.66
CA GLY A 609 28.30 36.50 5.90
C GLY A 609 26.80 36.45 6.19
N ALA A 610 26.09 37.58 6.30
CA ALA A 610 24.65 37.60 6.48
C ALA A 610 23.92 36.97 5.28
N THR A 611 22.87 36.19 5.54
CA THR A 611 21.94 35.70 4.52
C THR A 611 21.09 36.87 4.04
N LEU A 612 21.07 37.13 2.74
CA LEU A 612 20.37 38.27 2.14
C LEU A 612 19.13 37.78 1.36
N TYR A 613 19.33 36.72 0.57
CA TYR A 613 18.27 35.98 -0.12
C TYR A 613 18.47 34.47 0.06
N ARG A 614 17.38 33.72 0.04
CA ARG A 614 17.39 32.27 -0.12
C ARG A 614 16.52 31.91 -1.32
N LEU A 615 17.08 31.10 -2.21
CA LEU A 615 16.49 30.69 -3.49
C LEU A 615 16.22 29.19 -3.44
N ALA A 616 15.08 28.74 -3.95
CA ALA A 616 14.75 27.33 -4.09
C ALA A 616 14.45 26.98 -5.55
N ASP A 617 15.12 25.96 -6.07
CA ASP A 617 14.67 25.27 -7.27
C ASP A 617 13.54 24.28 -6.89
N LEU A 618 12.41 24.39 -7.57
CA LEU A 618 11.18 23.60 -7.33
C LEU A 618 10.96 22.49 -8.37
N SER A 619 11.88 22.29 -9.31
CA SER A 619 11.79 21.26 -10.36
C SER A 619 11.76 19.83 -9.80
N VAL A 620 12.25 19.64 -8.57
CA VAL A 620 12.07 18.46 -7.73
C VAL A 620 11.63 18.94 -6.36
N VAL A 621 10.68 18.24 -5.74
CA VAL A 621 10.24 18.50 -4.36
C VAL A 621 10.38 17.23 -3.53
N TRP A 622 10.48 17.41 -2.22
CA TRP A 622 10.39 16.30 -1.28
C TRP A 622 8.97 16.20 -0.74
N VAL A 623 8.47 15.00 -0.56
CA VAL A 623 7.32 14.73 0.30
C VAL A 623 7.83 14.06 1.56
N GLU A 624 7.51 14.62 2.70
CA GLU A 624 7.72 13.97 3.99
C GLU A 624 6.41 13.30 4.39
N ALA A 625 6.41 11.96 4.46
CA ALA A 625 5.24 11.19 4.84
C ALA A 625 5.46 10.52 6.21
N GLU A 626 4.40 10.49 7.02
CA GLU A 626 4.38 9.86 8.34
C GLU A 626 3.87 8.42 8.22
N VAL A 627 4.80 7.47 8.25
CA VAL A 627 4.53 6.03 8.24
C VAL A 627 4.44 5.56 9.69
N PHE A 628 3.42 4.78 10.07
CA PHE A 628 3.36 4.24 11.42
C PHE A 628 4.57 3.34 11.71
N GLU A 629 5.06 3.34 12.94
CA GLU A 629 6.23 2.56 13.39
C GLU A 629 6.11 1.06 13.01
N ARG A 630 4.90 0.51 13.07
CA ARG A 630 4.56 -0.86 12.65
C ARG A 630 4.72 -1.12 11.15
N ASP A 631 4.54 -0.10 10.33
CA ASP A 631 4.59 -0.16 8.86
C ASP A 631 6.00 0.15 8.33
N LEU A 632 6.82 0.85 9.13
CA LEU A 632 8.16 1.27 8.74
C LEU A 632 9.07 0.11 8.34
N ARG A 633 8.96 -1.06 9.00
CA ARG A 633 9.82 -2.23 8.74
C ARG A 633 9.81 -2.70 7.28
N PHE A 634 8.74 -2.38 6.55
CA PHE A 634 8.57 -2.79 5.16
C PHE A 634 8.79 -1.69 4.13
N VAL A 635 8.91 -0.42 4.55
CA VAL A 635 9.20 0.67 3.61
C VAL A 635 10.71 0.71 3.43
N ARG A 636 11.18 0.56 2.19
CA ARG A 636 12.60 0.51 1.85
C ARG A 636 13.03 1.76 1.07
N LEU A 637 14.31 2.06 1.17
CA LEU A 637 14.96 3.01 0.28
C LEU A 637 14.86 2.52 -1.16
N GLY A 638 14.29 3.35 -2.04
CA GLY A 638 14.03 3.03 -3.44
C GLY A 638 12.58 2.66 -3.78
N ASP A 639 11.71 2.41 -2.79
CA ASP A 639 10.31 2.05 -3.03
C ASP A 639 9.57 3.12 -3.87
N ALA A 640 8.74 2.67 -4.80
CA ALA A 640 7.87 3.54 -5.58
C ALA A 640 6.66 3.97 -4.76
N VAL A 641 6.38 5.28 -4.74
CA VAL A 641 5.27 5.86 -3.97
C VAL A 641 4.37 6.66 -4.90
N ARG A 642 3.07 6.37 -4.86
CA ARG A 642 2.03 7.18 -5.49
C ARG A 642 1.55 8.24 -4.50
N LEU A 643 1.36 9.45 -5.00
CA LEU A 643 1.02 10.63 -4.20
C LEU A 643 -0.27 11.24 -4.72
N ASP A 644 -1.30 11.20 -3.88
CA ASP A 644 -2.60 11.80 -4.16
C ASP A 644 -2.71 13.15 -3.44
N VAL A 645 -3.06 14.21 -4.17
CA VAL A 645 -3.05 15.60 -3.68
C VAL A 645 -4.44 16.19 -3.80
N ALA A 646 -5.03 16.62 -2.69
CA ALA A 646 -6.41 17.14 -2.67
C ALA A 646 -6.62 18.39 -3.56
N ALA A 647 -5.55 19.15 -3.84
CA ALA A 647 -5.59 20.30 -4.76
C ALA A 647 -5.63 19.89 -6.26
N HIS A 648 -5.31 18.62 -6.57
CA HIS A 648 -5.25 18.06 -7.92
C HIS A 648 -5.87 16.64 -7.94
N PRO A 649 -7.20 16.51 -7.69
CA PRO A 649 -7.85 15.20 -7.55
C PRO A 649 -7.76 14.34 -8.82
N ASP A 650 -7.71 14.96 -10.01
CA ASP A 650 -7.66 14.28 -11.30
C ASP A 650 -6.23 13.82 -11.71
N ARG A 651 -5.24 13.92 -10.81
CA ARG A 651 -3.82 13.65 -11.14
C ARG A 651 -3.01 13.11 -9.97
N SER A 652 -2.60 11.85 -10.06
CA SER A 652 -1.62 11.24 -9.16
C SER A 652 -0.19 11.62 -9.56
N PHE A 653 0.68 11.85 -8.58
CA PHE A 653 2.12 12.03 -8.79
C PHE A 653 2.86 10.75 -8.39
N GLN A 654 4.06 10.53 -8.94
CA GLN A 654 4.94 9.40 -8.58
C GLN A 654 6.25 9.93 -8.04
N GLY A 655 6.76 9.29 -6.98
CA GLY A 655 8.06 9.55 -6.40
C GLY A 655 8.71 8.28 -5.86
N THR A 656 9.94 8.40 -5.36
CA THR A 656 10.69 7.27 -4.79
C THR A 656 11.16 7.58 -3.38
N VAL A 657 11.15 6.58 -2.48
CA VAL A 657 11.65 6.76 -1.10
C VAL A 657 13.16 7.02 -1.12
N SER A 658 13.56 8.26 -0.89
CA SER A 658 14.96 8.72 -0.94
C SER A 658 15.64 8.75 0.43
N TYR A 659 14.89 8.67 1.53
CA TYR A 659 15.43 8.61 2.89
C TYR A 659 14.42 8.06 3.90
N LEU A 660 14.89 7.31 4.89
CA LEU A 660 14.13 6.98 6.10
C LEU A 660 14.78 7.71 7.28
N TYR A 661 14.01 8.50 8.03
CA TYR A 661 14.55 9.20 9.20
C TYR A 661 14.73 8.21 10.37
N PRO A 662 15.87 8.21 11.07
CA PRO A 662 16.16 7.26 12.15
C PRO A 662 15.45 7.60 13.47
N GLN A 663 14.35 8.35 13.42
CA GLN A 663 13.61 8.86 14.58
C GLN A 663 12.11 8.61 14.40
N VAL A 664 11.50 8.03 15.43
CA VAL A 664 10.04 7.86 15.55
C VAL A 664 9.50 8.98 16.44
N ASP A 665 8.40 9.62 16.03
CA ASP A 665 7.61 10.52 16.87
C ASP A 665 6.90 9.67 17.96
N PRO A 666 7.21 9.87 19.25
CA PRO A 666 6.64 9.05 20.33
C PRO A 666 5.18 9.38 20.65
N GLU A 667 4.67 10.56 20.25
CA GLU A 667 3.27 10.95 20.44
C GLU A 667 2.39 10.31 19.36
N ARG A 668 2.84 10.33 18.10
CA ARG A 668 2.10 9.78 16.94
C ARG A 668 2.39 8.31 16.67
N ARG A 669 3.51 7.78 17.16
CA ARG A 669 4.09 6.47 16.79
C ARG A 669 4.29 6.34 15.28
N THR A 670 4.82 7.39 14.67
CA THR A 670 5.12 7.47 13.24
C THR A 670 6.60 7.79 13.04
N ALA A 671 7.22 7.13 12.07
CA ALA A 671 8.51 7.52 11.52
C ALA A 671 8.29 8.32 10.24
N ARG A 672 9.16 9.31 10.02
CA ARG A 672 9.13 10.10 8.79
C ARG A 672 9.92 9.37 7.70
N ILE A 673 9.33 9.26 6.53
CA ILE A 673 10.02 8.89 5.29
C ILE A 673 10.08 10.11 4.37
N ARG A 674 11.12 10.19 3.54
CA ARG A 674 11.27 11.19 2.50
C ARG A 674 11.09 10.53 1.14
N VAL A 675 10.19 11.09 0.35
CA VAL A 675 9.91 10.68 -1.03
C VAL A 675 10.36 11.81 -1.94
N GLU A 676 11.20 11.52 -2.92
CA GLU A 676 11.63 12.49 -3.93
C GLU A 676 10.67 12.46 -5.13
N VAL A 677 10.21 13.64 -5.57
CA VAL A 677 9.11 13.76 -6.54
C VAL A 677 9.49 14.75 -7.64
N PRO A 678 9.58 14.31 -8.91
CA PRO A 678 9.74 15.21 -10.05
C PRO A 678 8.54 16.15 -10.19
N ASN A 679 8.81 17.46 -10.32
CA ASN A 679 7.81 18.52 -10.37
C ASN A 679 8.05 19.48 -11.56
N PRO A 680 8.12 18.96 -12.80
CA PRO A 680 8.55 19.74 -13.98
C PRO A 680 7.61 20.90 -14.35
N ASP A 681 6.35 20.81 -13.97
CA ASP A 681 5.31 21.81 -14.24
C ASP A 681 4.93 22.66 -13.02
N LEU A 682 5.67 22.51 -11.90
CA LEU A 682 5.50 23.29 -10.67
C LEU A 682 4.08 23.20 -10.05
N ALA A 683 3.38 22.09 -10.30
CA ALA A 683 2.07 21.81 -9.73
C ALA A 683 2.13 21.53 -8.22
N LEU A 684 3.13 20.76 -7.78
CA LEU A 684 3.38 20.53 -6.36
C LEU A 684 4.02 21.77 -5.74
N ARG A 685 3.40 22.29 -4.68
CA ARG A 685 3.88 23.46 -3.93
C ARG A 685 4.16 23.06 -2.48
N PRO A 686 5.29 23.48 -1.89
CA PRO A 686 5.56 23.23 -0.49
C PRO A 686 4.45 23.74 0.44
N GLY A 687 4.14 22.97 1.47
CA GLY A 687 2.98 23.17 2.37
C GLY A 687 1.68 22.53 1.88
N MET A 688 1.64 21.86 0.72
CA MET A 688 0.50 21.03 0.33
C MET A 688 0.48 19.72 1.12
N PHE A 689 -0.69 19.34 1.64
CA PHE A 689 -0.94 18.01 2.18
C PHE A 689 -1.15 16.99 1.06
N VAL A 690 -0.59 15.80 1.25
CA VAL A 690 -0.64 14.69 0.30
C VAL A 690 -0.93 13.38 1.04
N THR A 691 -1.53 12.41 0.35
CA THR A 691 -1.57 11.02 0.83
C THR A 691 -0.58 10.21 0.02
N ALA A 692 0.47 9.72 0.67
CA ALA A 692 1.37 8.72 0.10
C ALA A 692 0.72 7.34 0.19
N ARG A 693 0.73 6.64 -0.95
CA ARG A 693 0.31 5.24 -1.07
C ARG A 693 1.48 4.46 -1.64
N THR A 694 1.91 3.42 -0.93
CA THR A 694 2.90 2.46 -1.44
C THR A 694 2.29 1.06 -1.39
N THR A 695 2.30 0.40 -2.54
CA THR A 695 2.04 -1.04 -2.65
C THR A 695 3.33 -1.72 -2.27
N VAL A 696 3.33 -2.50 -1.19
CA VAL A 696 4.58 -3.06 -0.66
C VAL A 696 4.58 -4.56 -0.85
N THR A 697 5.48 -5.03 -1.71
CA THR A 697 5.84 -6.45 -1.81
C THR A 697 6.33 -6.95 -0.45
N LEU A 698 5.71 -8.02 0.04
CA LEU A 698 6.05 -8.62 1.33
C LEU A 698 7.31 -9.45 1.21
N ALA A 699 8.45 -8.80 1.43
CA ALA A 699 9.74 -9.44 1.51
C ALA A 699 10.53 -8.90 2.71
N ASP A 700 11.10 -9.77 3.55
CA ASP A 700 12.17 -9.45 4.51
C ASP A 700 13.14 -10.63 4.65
N GLU A 701 14.44 -10.32 4.75
CA GLU A 701 15.52 -11.32 4.69
C GLU A 701 15.70 -12.09 6.00
N THR A 702 14.88 -13.13 6.20
CA THR A 702 15.04 -14.10 7.30
C THR A 702 16.11 -15.15 6.99
N VAL A 703 16.99 -15.44 7.94
CA VAL A 703 18.02 -16.48 7.82
C VAL A 703 17.42 -17.82 8.25
N THR A 704 17.20 -18.73 7.31
CA THR A 704 16.71 -20.09 7.62
C THR A 704 17.79 -21.15 7.37
N VAL A 705 17.91 -22.10 8.29
CA VAL A 705 18.76 -23.29 8.14
C VAL A 705 17.90 -24.53 7.91
N PRO A 706 18.42 -25.61 7.30
CA PRO A 706 17.73 -26.90 7.31
C PRO A 706 17.46 -27.34 8.75
N ARG A 707 16.29 -27.93 9.03
CA ARG A 707 15.91 -28.41 10.36
C ARG A 707 16.99 -29.31 10.98
N ASP A 708 17.49 -30.24 10.16
CA ASP A 708 18.49 -31.22 10.54
C ASP A 708 19.90 -30.62 10.81
N ALA A 709 20.07 -29.30 10.63
CA ALA A 709 21.26 -28.54 11.01
C ALA A 709 21.19 -27.96 12.44
N VAL A 710 20.01 -27.98 13.07
CA VAL A 710 19.78 -27.49 14.43
C VAL A 710 19.84 -28.64 15.42
N LEU A 711 20.67 -28.50 16.45
CA LEU A 711 20.78 -29.45 17.55
C LEU A 711 20.23 -28.83 18.84
N HIS A 712 19.21 -29.46 19.40
CA HIS A 712 18.66 -29.07 20.71
C HIS A 712 19.39 -29.82 21.82
N VAL A 713 20.03 -29.08 22.73
CA VAL A 713 20.76 -29.62 23.89
C VAL A 713 20.22 -28.97 25.15
N GLY A 714 19.33 -29.68 25.85
CA GLY A 714 18.59 -29.11 26.99
C GLY A 714 17.64 -28.00 26.51
N ASN A 715 17.82 -26.79 27.06
CA ASN A 715 17.02 -25.61 26.71
C ASN A 715 17.75 -24.64 25.75
N ARG A 716 18.73 -25.14 24.98
CA ARG A 716 19.56 -24.36 24.06
C ARG A 716 19.54 -25.01 22.68
N SER A 717 19.52 -24.18 21.64
CA SER A 717 19.60 -24.62 20.23
C SER A 717 20.96 -24.23 19.66
N LEU A 718 21.60 -25.16 18.96
CA LEU A 718 22.98 -25.02 18.47
C LEU A 718 23.04 -25.33 16.97
N VAL A 719 23.87 -24.58 16.23
CA VAL A 719 24.16 -24.84 14.80
C VAL A 719 25.68 -24.85 14.59
N PHE A 720 26.16 -25.82 13.82
CA PHE A 720 27.57 -25.87 13.40
C PHE A 720 27.78 -25.01 12.15
N VAL A 721 28.64 -24.00 12.26
CA VAL A 721 29.06 -23.10 11.18
C VAL A 721 30.48 -23.46 10.75
N ALA A 722 30.74 -23.58 9.46
CA ALA A 722 32.09 -23.81 8.93
C ALA A 722 32.98 -22.57 9.09
N HIS A 723 34.25 -22.77 9.48
CA HIS A 723 35.21 -21.69 9.70
C HIS A 723 36.61 -22.07 9.21
N GLY A 724 36.95 -21.61 8.00
CA GLY A 724 38.20 -21.98 7.32
C GLY A 724 38.19 -23.42 6.79
N ASP A 725 39.33 -23.88 6.29
CA ASP A 725 39.43 -25.12 5.50
C ASP A 725 39.35 -26.42 6.32
N ASP A 726 39.38 -26.38 7.66
CA ASP A 726 39.40 -27.58 8.53
C ASP A 726 38.70 -27.41 9.90
N GLY A 727 37.82 -26.40 10.06
CA GLY A 727 37.20 -26.05 11.35
C GLY A 727 35.68 -25.87 11.33
N TYR A 728 35.01 -26.29 12.40
CA TYR A 728 33.61 -25.96 12.70
C TYR A 728 33.53 -25.22 14.03
N MET A 729 32.72 -24.16 14.10
CA MET A 729 32.36 -23.49 15.36
C MET A 729 30.90 -23.73 15.70
N ILE A 730 30.64 -23.99 16.99
CA ILE A 730 29.27 -24.09 17.53
C ILE A 730 28.77 -22.67 17.79
N HIS A 731 27.71 -22.29 17.07
CA HIS A 731 26.94 -21.10 17.39
C HIS A 731 25.69 -21.52 18.16
N GLU A 732 25.47 -20.90 19.32
CA GLU A 732 24.14 -20.90 19.92
C GLU A 732 23.22 -20.00 19.08
N VAL A 733 22.00 -20.48 18.86
CA VAL A 733 20.99 -19.81 18.06
C VAL A 733 19.68 -19.71 18.80
N GLU A 734 18.99 -18.58 18.66
CA GLU A 734 17.57 -18.50 18.97
C GLU A 734 16.79 -18.94 17.73
N VAL A 735 15.94 -19.95 17.90
CA VAL A 735 15.15 -20.52 16.81
C VAL A 735 13.76 -19.89 16.78
N GLY A 736 13.32 -19.53 15.58
CA GLY A 736 11.97 -19.04 15.30
C GLY A 736 11.04 -20.18 14.94
N MET A 737 10.18 -19.97 13.95
CA MET A 737 9.28 -21.03 13.48
C MET A 737 10.00 -22.10 12.63
N GLU A 738 9.49 -23.32 12.75
CA GLU A 738 9.94 -24.49 12.01
C GLU A 738 8.87 -24.88 10.98
N ALA A 739 9.19 -24.80 9.69
CA ALA A 739 8.28 -25.06 8.59
C ALA A 739 9.04 -25.59 7.36
N GLY A 740 8.41 -26.44 6.55
CA GLY A 740 9.01 -26.94 5.29
C GLY A 740 10.31 -27.75 5.47
N GLY A 741 10.61 -28.27 6.67
CA GLY A 741 11.91 -28.91 6.95
C GLY A 741 13.07 -27.92 7.10
N ARG A 742 12.77 -26.62 7.28
CA ARG A 742 13.71 -25.56 7.65
C ARG A 742 13.32 -24.97 9.00
N THR A 743 14.30 -24.42 9.70
CA THR A 743 14.14 -23.71 10.97
C THR A 743 14.63 -22.28 10.78
N GLU A 744 13.79 -21.32 11.14
CA GLU A 744 14.15 -19.90 11.21
C GLU A 744 15.18 -19.65 12.32
N ILE A 745 16.20 -18.84 12.04
CA ILE A 745 17.20 -18.40 13.02
C ILE A 745 16.98 -16.92 13.31
N LEU A 746 16.47 -16.61 14.50
CA LEU A 746 16.22 -15.26 14.98
C LEU A 746 17.52 -14.57 15.39
N SER A 747 18.48 -15.31 15.93
CA SER A 747 19.81 -14.82 16.29
C SER A 747 20.87 -15.93 16.26
N GLY A 748 22.14 -15.56 16.11
CA GLY A 748 23.30 -16.47 16.22
C GLY A 748 24.02 -16.83 14.91
N VAL A 749 23.32 -16.85 13.77
CA VAL A 749 23.88 -17.12 12.42
C VAL A 749 23.46 -16.02 11.44
N ARG A 750 24.30 -15.71 10.43
CA ARG A 750 24.04 -14.70 9.39
C ARG A 750 23.89 -15.34 8.00
N ALA A 751 23.25 -14.62 7.08
CA ALA A 751 23.20 -14.98 5.67
C ALA A 751 24.61 -15.15 5.10
N GLY A 752 24.83 -16.21 4.30
CA GLY A 752 26.13 -16.57 3.74
C GLY A 752 26.98 -17.52 4.59
N ASN A 753 26.63 -17.77 5.86
CA ASN A 753 27.30 -18.78 6.69
C ASN A 753 26.96 -20.20 6.19
N GLN A 754 27.97 -21.04 5.94
CA GLN A 754 27.76 -22.45 5.63
C GLN A 754 27.47 -23.26 6.91
N VAL A 755 26.36 -24.00 6.91
CA VAL A 755 25.87 -24.80 8.04
C VAL A 755 25.75 -26.28 7.67
N VAL A 756 26.04 -27.17 8.62
CA VAL A 756 26.07 -28.63 8.38
C VAL A 756 24.66 -29.21 8.41
N ALA A 757 24.16 -29.69 7.26
CA ALA A 757 22.73 -30.00 7.08
C ALA A 757 22.29 -31.44 7.42
N ARG A 758 23.19 -32.44 7.53
CA ARG A 758 22.82 -33.82 7.91
C ARG A 758 24.02 -34.66 8.37
N ALA A 759 23.76 -35.61 9.25
CA ALA A 759 24.77 -36.47 9.88
C ALA A 759 25.37 -37.53 8.92
N GLY A 760 26.44 -37.14 8.21
CA GLY A 760 27.45 -38.08 7.68
C GLY A 760 28.69 -38.24 8.57
N PHE A 761 28.78 -37.46 9.66
CA PHE A 761 30.05 -37.17 10.34
C PHE A 761 30.07 -37.45 11.87
N ILE A 762 28.99 -38.01 12.44
CA ILE A 762 28.89 -38.20 13.90
C ILE A 762 29.95 -39.19 14.45
N LEU A 763 30.45 -40.11 13.62
CA LEU A 763 31.46 -41.11 14.01
C LEU A 763 32.84 -40.52 14.37
N ASP A 764 33.21 -39.34 13.87
CA ASP A 764 34.48 -38.67 14.20
C ASP A 764 34.28 -37.50 15.18
N ALA A 765 33.03 -37.05 15.34
CA ALA A 765 32.65 -35.96 16.24
C ALA A 765 32.48 -36.41 17.70
N GLU A 766 32.12 -37.67 17.97
CA GLU A 766 31.95 -38.18 19.35
C GLU A 766 33.26 -38.14 20.15
N SER A 767 34.40 -38.51 19.52
CA SER A 767 35.72 -38.39 20.15
C SER A 767 36.10 -36.94 20.44
N ARG A 768 35.78 -36.01 19.54
CA ARG A 768 36.10 -34.58 19.71
C ARG A 768 35.15 -33.86 20.66
N LEU A 769 33.91 -34.34 20.80
CA LEU A 769 32.96 -33.84 21.80
C LEU A 769 33.41 -34.21 23.22
N MET A 770 33.88 -35.45 23.41
CA MET A 770 34.51 -35.88 24.67
C MET A 770 35.75 -35.04 25.01
N ASP A 771 36.66 -34.84 24.05
CA ASP A 771 37.86 -34.02 24.24
C ASP A 771 37.53 -32.53 24.51
N ALA A 772 36.51 -31.97 23.85
CA ALA A 772 36.07 -30.58 24.07
C ALA A 772 35.37 -30.40 25.43
N MET A 773 34.60 -31.40 25.88
CA MET A 773 33.99 -31.39 27.23
C MET A 773 35.04 -31.59 28.33
N ALA A 774 36.09 -32.37 28.09
CA ALA A 774 37.24 -32.48 29.00
C ALA A 774 38.16 -31.24 28.98
N GLY A 775 38.05 -30.39 27.95
CA GLY A 775 38.92 -29.23 27.72
C GLY A 775 38.40 -27.89 28.26
N MET A 776 37.20 -27.80 28.85
CA MET A 776 36.67 -26.53 29.38
C MET A 776 37.26 -26.16 30.77
N PRO A 777 38.07 -25.10 30.90
CA PRO A 777 38.59 -24.66 32.19
C PRO A 777 37.57 -23.73 32.86
N GLY A 778 36.80 -24.28 33.81
CA GLY A 778 35.76 -23.52 34.50
C GLY A 778 35.30 -24.11 35.83
N MET A 779 36.07 -25.01 36.45
CA MET A 779 35.65 -25.68 37.68
C MET A 779 36.82 -26.14 38.58
N HIS A 780 37.63 -25.19 39.04
CA HIS A 780 38.32 -25.31 40.34
C HIS A 780 38.39 -23.95 41.04
N GLY A 781 38.21 -23.98 42.36
CA GLY A 781 37.97 -22.78 43.17
C GLY A 781 39.21 -21.90 43.35
N ASP A 782 38.96 -20.60 43.46
CA ASP A 782 39.93 -19.62 43.92
C ASP A 782 40.30 -19.88 45.39
N HIS A 783 41.53 -20.37 45.60
CA HIS A 783 42.21 -20.32 46.89
C HIS A 783 43.54 -19.59 46.71
N GLY A 784 43.48 -18.26 46.67
CA GLY A 784 44.64 -17.39 46.82
C GLY A 784 45.26 -17.52 48.21
N ASP A 785 46.48 -18.07 48.26
CA ASP A 785 47.34 -18.03 49.45
C ASP A 785 48.08 -16.69 49.51
N HIS A 786 47.66 -15.83 50.44
CA HIS A 786 48.48 -14.75 50.96
C HIS A 786 48.42 -14.77 52.48
N GLY A 787 49.54 -15.16 53.09
CA GLY A 787 49.60 -15.38 54.53
C GLY A 787 49.79 -14.12 55.38
N ASP A 788 49.48 -14.36 56.66
CA ASP A 788 50.20 -13.90 57.86
C ASP A 788 49.52 -12.86 58.79
N HIS A 789 49.61 -13.23 60.08
CA HIS A 789 49.36 -12.48 61.34
C HIS A 789 47.99 -11.78 61.58
N GLY A 790 47.29 -12.19 62.65
CA GLY A 790 46.58 -11.19 63.50
C GLY A 790 45.29 -11.54 64.25
N ASP A 791 45.32 -12.50 65.19
CA ASP A 791 44.67 -12.44 66.54
C ASP A 791 43.13 -12.24 66.76
N HIS A 792 42.67 -12.77 67.91
CA HIS A 792 41.42 -12.51 68.67
C HIS A 792 40.01 -12.78 68.06
N GLY A 793 39.27 -13.73 68.67
CA GLY A 793 38.02 -13.34 69.38
C GLY A 793 36.64 -13.85 68.92
N ASP A 794 36.22 -15.01 69.45
CA ASP A 794 35.01 -15.18 70.29
C ASP A 794 33.54 -15.33 69.73
N HIS A 795 32.81 -16.22 70.43
CA HIS A 795 31.35 -16.50 70.59
C HIS A 795 30.24 -16.41 69.50
N GLY A 796 29.47 -17.53 69.39
CA GLY A 796 27.98 -17.58 69.32
C GLY A 796 27.31 -17.62 67.93
N ASP A 797 26.09 -18.14 67.73
CA ASP A 797 25.22 -19.00 68.57
C ASP A 797 24.12 -19.71 67.69
N HIS A 798 23.36 -20.63 68.29
CA HIS A 798 22.31 -21.54 67.77
C HIS A 798 21.32 -21.10 66.65
N GLY A 799 20.80 -22.12 65.95
CA GLY A 799 19.51 -22.12 65.22
C GLY A 799 19.22 -23.48 64.58
N ASP A 800 18.19 -24.21 65.02
CA ASP A 800 17.94 -25.63 64.71
C ASP A 800 16.41 -25.92 64.55
N HIS A 801 16.07 -27.10 64.01
CA HIS A 801 14.79 -27.85 64.11
C HIS A 801 13.58 -27.62 63.15
N ASP A 802 13.20 -28.75 62.51
CA ASP A 802 11.90 -29.48 62.59
C ASP A 802 10.70 -29.28 61.60
N ASP A 803 10.53 -30.30 60.73
CA ASP A 803 9.49 -31.36 60.75
C ASP A 803 7.98 -31.21 60.34
N HIS A 804 7.63 -32.09 59.38
CA HIS A 804 6.54 -33.11 59.34
C HIS A 804 5.05 -32.87 58.91
N GLU A 805 4.53 -33.96 58.30
CA GLU A 805 3.13 -34.50 58.21
C GLU A 805 2.07 -33.86 57.26
N ASP A 806 1.11 -34.59 56.63
CA ASP A 806 1.09 -35.99 56.10
C ASP A 806 -0.19 -36.33 55.26
N HIS A 807 -0.22 -37.53 54.64
CA HIS A 807 -1.37 -38.41 54.25
C HIS A 807 -2.37 -38.14 53.07
N ASP A 808 -2.29 -39.02 52.05
CA ASP A 808 -3.27 -40.03 51.52
C ASP A 808 -4.76 -39.74 51.21
N ASP A 809 -5.28 -40.21 50.04
CA ASP A 809 -5.88 -41.58 49.87
C ASP A 809 -6.34 -41.87 48.38
N HIS A 810 -6.73 -43.11 48.07
CA HIS A 810 -6.90 -43.77 46.76
C HIS A 810 -8.28 -43.64 46.06
N GLY A 811 -8.37 -44.05 44.76
CA GLY A 811 -9.53 -44.88 44.31
C GLY A 811 -10.04 -44.87 42.84
N ALA A 812 -9.72 -45.93 42.09
CA ALA A 812 -10.57 -46.70 41.12
C ALA A 812 -11.17 -46.12 39.80
N HIS A 813 -10.58 -46.56 38.67
CA HIS A 813 -11.09 -47.48 37.60
C HIS A 813 -12.49 -47.41 36.90
N ASP A 814 -12.44 -47.75 35.59
CA ASP A 814 -13.47 -48.26 34.63
C ASP A 814 -14.60 -47.29 34.16
N ASP A 815 -15.23 -47.37 32.96
CA ASP A 815 -15.27 -48.39 31.88
C ASP A 815 -15.60 -47.74 30.47
N HIS A 816 -15.76 -48.57 29.43
CA HIS A 816 -15.95 -48.26 28.00
C HIS A 816 -17.33 -47.71 27.53
N GLY A 817 -17.28 -46.91 26.46
CA GLY A 817 -17.98 -47.21 25.19
C GLY A 817 -19.29 -46.50 24.82
N GLY A 818 -19.48 -46.17 23.53
CA GLY A 818 -20.79 -45.80 22.95
C GLY A 818 -20.78 -44.95 21.66
N HIS A 819 -21.08 -45.56 20.51
CA HIS A 819 -21.50 -44.85 19.28
C HIS A 819 -22.99 -44.44 19.36
N HIS A 820 -23.38 -43.27 18.85
CA HIS A 820 -24.10 -43.08 17.56
C HIS A 820 -24.75 -41.69 17.39
N HIS A 821 -24.99 -41.35 16.11
CA HIS A 821 -25.97 -40.40 15.51
C HIS A 821 -26.99 -39.70 16.41
N ASP A 822 -27.17 -38.39 16.21
CA ASP A 822 -28.02 -37.86 15.13
C ASP A 822 -27.34 -36.64 14.45
#